data_AF-A0A7J6MWD1-F1
#
_entry.id   AF-A0A7J6MWD1-F1
#
_cell.length_a   1.000
_cell.length_b   1.000
_cell.length_c   1.000
_cell.angle_alpha   90.00
_cell.angle_beta   90.00
_cell.angle_gamma   90.00
#
_symmetry.space_group_name_H-M   'P 1'
#
loop_
_entity.id
_entity.type
_entity.pdbx_description
1 polymer ?
#
loop_
_entity_poly.entity_id
_entity_poly.type
_entity_poly.pdbx_seq_one_letter_code
_entity_poly.pdbx_strand_id
1 'polypeptide(L)'
;MPVARWRRVDMNWFENLFGFKEATHCVTQSRFFEHRLQDGAILLESKVNGRQFHVGRFTIPTLSSLRAEYEAKLEASKANNAFSHSGSLTLSNIVADVRDLHRDSFNWGAVFQVASQFNCLEMPDMSLTPEDGITNYITDPTQGPACAMECAPGTLYRNYFVNVGSDGGLIDTATTDLFELGQRANHQIDCLNHMESKLDNSTNHYWHLRNGYVLPNDPTSLARLSHRLESLPAEALAAVRDSLAVGVQWDTEVSSVESREQRVCQVYCAAAPVAYASGTTTAQWEKFARLVLNGCYESTLLVGALKALEGGKRERVYLTLVGGGVFGNEEEWIVDAIKDSIIRLDLEFGPYIPLDVYIVHHSFTLVLGFTMLLIVFFQLLICVIVTGKRGGKTTTTLAPPVPTTRTTTSTTTPVIVDTKPQTDPDEEEDPVDDLDEEDDPVDDLDEEEDPADDFDEEEDPADDLEEEEDPVDDFDVEAASPSDWFEELFGFRERGASRFDDPYVSVYQNMKLVRPGQYSFGMEMVSRISGERFQVGSFEMPTLKDLRQSTPINYGLRARRQTVQVQNIIADVKDLHRDRSNEGAVFQVASQTNFLEMTSPLGVPEDGITGYMHDHTQGPACAMECAAGTLYRNYFVKVLENKTAAGVMDDDTVKNLGQKGDRQLDALEGLARALRDPQDKGYWLTRNGYAIPTDPSTFKELAGRLRRMSPSEVDNLRASIAVGVQADTQVTTIKDRLQTVTQVYCFALPVAYVHGIAQSDWEPLATLVLDSIYESTLLVAEQVARRHGGAKVYLTLVGGGVFGNKEKWIVDAIEKAVMKVAKVNFRRRHLDIYIVHYHTVPTAFEDLASRLNTKLSL
;
A
#
# COMPACT_ATOMS: atom_id res chain seq x y z
N MET A 1 22.34 -7.97 -1.98
CA MET A 1 22.74 -6.55 -1.81
C MET A 1 24.25 -6.50 -1.48
N PRO A 2 24.67 -6.30 -0.21
CA PRO A 2 24.28 -7.18 0.87
C PRO A 2 22.85 -6.87 1.24
N VAL A 3 22.16 -7.92 1.67
CA VAL A 3 20.74 -7.94 2.04
C VAL A 3 20.25 -6.54 2.42
N ALA A 4 19.14 -6.10 1.82
CA ALA A 4 18.23 -5.17 2.50
C ALA A 4 17.66 -5.92 3.72
N ARG A 5 18.56 -6.20 4.68
CA ARG A 5 18.25 -6.22 6.09
C ARG A 5 17.39 -4.98 6.29
N TRP A 6 16.43 -5.09 7.19
CA TRP A 6 16.29 -4.00 8.12
C TRP A 6 17.68 -3.82 8.75
N ARG A 7 18.51 -2.88 8.22
CA ARG A 7 19.32 -2.04 9.10
C ARG A 7 18.26 -1.62 10.11
N ARG A 8 18.27 -2.22 11.30
CA ARG A 8 17.37 -1.77 12.35
C ARG A 8 17.62 -0.27 12.39
N VAL A 9 16.56 0.52 12.14
CA VAL A 9 16.49 1.82 12.76
C VAL A 9 16.80 1.49 14.22
N ASP A 10 17.93 1.97 14.71
CA ASP A 10 18.46 1.40 15.94
C ASP A 10 17.45 1.68 17.07
N MET A 11 17.39 0.82 18.09
CA MET A 11 16.62 1.21 19.30
C MET A 11 17.15 2.52 19.87
N ASN A 12 18.42 2.83 19.57
CA ASN A 12 19.13 4.06 19.87
C ASN A 12 19.23 5.01 18.65
N TRP A 13 18.28 5.01 17.69
CA TRP A 13 18.41 5.79 16.44
C TRP A 13 18.60 7.30 16.69
N PHE A 14 17.91 7.84 17.70
CA PHE A 14 18.02 9.22 18.14
C PHE A 14 19.45 9.52 18.61
N GLU A 15 20.03 8.62 19.41
CA GLU A 15 21.38 8.73 19.96
C GLU A 15 22.45 8.62 18.86
N ASN A 16 22.30 7.67 17.94
CA ASN A 16 23.19 7.50 16.79
C ASN A 16 23.17 8.74 15.84
N LEU A 17 22.06 9.47 15.79
CA LEU A 17 21.94 10.70 15.01
C LEU A 17 22.50 11.92 15.77
N PHE A 18 21.93 12.21 16.95
CA PHE A 18 22.15 13.45 17.70
C PHE A 18 23.29 13.39 18.73
N GLY A 19 23.83 12.20 19.01
CA GLY A 19 25.01 11.98 19.85
C GLY A 19 24.73 11.78 21.34
N PHE A 20 23.46 11.63 21.74
CA PHE A 20 23.06 11.35 23.12
C PHE A 20 21.68 10.68 23.15
N LYS A 21 21.46 9.76 24.09
CA LYS A 21 20.13 9.19 24.37
C LYS A 21 19.11 10.27 24.73
N GLU A 22 17.93 10.20 24.12
CA GLU A 22 16.81 11.10 24.40
C GLU A 22 16.46 11.06 25.91
N ALA A 23 16.25 12.25 26.48
CA ALA A 23 15.98 12.48 27.88
C ALA A 23 14.69 13.30 28.07
N THR A 24 14.40 13.74 29.30
CA THR A 24 13.27 14.63 29.58
C THR A 24 13.29 15.86 28.67
N HIS A 25 12.11 16.39 28.33
CA HIS A 25 11.93 17.42 27.30
C HIS A 25 12.91 18.60 27.41
N CYS A 26 13.04 19.19 28.60
CA CYS A 26 13.97 20.30 28.86
C CYS A 26 15.45 19.92 28.76
N VAL A 27 15.83 18.69 29.15
CA VAL A 27 17.20 18.20 28.98
C VAL A 27 17.50 17.98 27.50
N THR A 28 16.59 17.37 26.74
CA THR A 28 16.75 17.16 25.29
C THR A 28 16.84 18.49 24.55
N GLN A 29 15.98 19.47 24.85
CA GLN A 29 16.11 20.85 24.37
C GLN A 29 17.49 21.45 24.68
N SER A 30 17.96 21.31 25.93
CA SER A 30 19.22 21.92 26.37
C SER A 30 20.46 21.43 25.60
N ARG A 31 20.39 20.28 24.92
CA ARG A 31 21.47 19.68 24.12
C ARG A 31 21.62 20.26 22.70
N PHE A 32 20.73 21.14 22.24
CA PHE A 32 20.87 21.80 20.93
C PHE A 32 21.03 23.32 21.01
N PHE A 33 21.65 23.92 20.00
CA PHE A 33 21.47 25.33 19.66
C PHE A 33 20.56 25.46 18.44
N GLU A 34 19.60 26.39 18.45
CA GLU A 34 18.91 26.85 17.24
C GLU A 34 19.67 28.02 16.62
N HIS A 35 19.98 27.90 15.33
CA HIS A 35 20.41 29.00 14.49
C HIS A 35 19.35 29.28 13.42
N ARG A 36 18.83 30.51 13.39
CA ARG A 36 17.86 30.96 12.37
C ARG A 36 18.58 31.70 11.24
N LEU A 37 18.39 31.26 10.01
CA LEU A 37 19.05 31.76 8.81
C LEU A 37 18.31 32.99 8.24
N GLN A 38 18.97 33.72 7.33
CA GLN A 38 18.46 34.99 6.78
C GLN A 38 17.18 34.86 5.92
N ASP A 39 16.90 33.65 5.43
CA ASP A 39 15.71 33.26 4.69
C ASP A 39 14.58 32.70 5.59
N GLY A 40 14.81 32.64 6.90
CA GLY A 40 13.90 32.04 7.88
C GLY A 40 13.97 30.51 7.97
N ALA A 41 14.92 29.87 7.29
CA ALA A 41 15.22 28.45 7.52
C ALA A 41 15.95 28.25 8.87
N ILE A 42 15.81 27.06 9.44
CA ILE A 42 16.31 26.72 10.77
C ILE A 42 17.40 25.65 10.65
N LEU A 43 18.43 25.79 11.46
CA LEU A 43 19.55 24.85 11.61
C LEU A 43 19.69 24.50 13.10
N LEU A 44 19.60 23.22 13.44
CA LEU A 44 19.85 22.75 14.81
C LEU A 44 21.25 22.17 14.91
N GLU A 45 21.98 22.52 15.97
CA GLU A 45 23.34 22.06 16.25
C GLU A 45 23.38 21.26 17.55
N SER A 46 23.77 19.98 17.49
CA SER A 46 23.96 19.18 18.71
C SER A 46 25.24 19.60 19.43
N LYS A 47 25.08 20.03 20.69
CA LYS A 47 26.19 20.37 21.60
C LYS A 47 27.01 19.17 22.03
N VAL A 48 26.56 17.94 21.74
CA VAL A 48 27.23 16.71 22.18
C VAL A 48 28.17 16.15 21.12
N ASN A 49 27.78 16.17 19.84
CA ASN A 49 28.60 15.66 18.74
C ASN A 49 28.96 16.71 17.67
N GLY A 50 28.61 17.99 17.87
CA GLY A 50 28.92 19.10 16.96
C GLY A 50 28.22 19.02 15.59
N ARG A 51 27.29 18.08 15.38
CA ARG A 51 26.57 17.97 14.10
C ARG A 51 25.54 19.09 13.98
N GLN A 52 25.61 19.80 12.87
CA GLN A 52 24.58 20.72 12.39
C GLN A 52 23.65 19.99 11.41
N PHE A 53 22.35 20.23 11.56
CA PHE A 53 21.25 19.59 10.83
C PHE A 53 20.28 20.64 10.27
N HIS A 54 19.95 20.54 8.98
CA HIS A 54 19.04 21.50 8.34
C HIS A 54 17.57 21.13 8.57
N VAL A 55 16.95 21.81 9.53
CA VAL A 55 15.50 21.71 9.81
C VAL A 55 14.69 22.34 8.68
N GLY A 56 15.21 23.37 8.03
CA GLY A 56 14.44 24.15 7.05
C GLY A 56 13.39 25.03 7.73
N ARG A 57 12.32 25.41 7.03
CA ARG A 57 11.26 26.27 7.59
C ARG A 57 10.03 25.43 7.94
N PHE A 58 9.40 25.69 9.09
CA PHE A 58 8.08 25.09 9.43
C PHE A 58 6.96 26.14 9.39
N THR A 59 5.79 25.77 8.89
CA THR A 59 4.60 26.62 8.77
C THR A 59 3.31 25.80 8.88
N ILE A 60 2.21 26.38 9.35
CA ILE A 60 0.87 25.73 9.44
C ILE A 60 -0.20 26.39 8.54
N PRO A 61 0.02 26.58 7.22
CA PRO A 61 -0.89 27.34 6.39
C PRO A 61 -2.27 26.67 6.24
N THR A 62 -3.34 27.47 6.21
CA THR A 62 -4.67 26.99 5.81
C THR A 62 -4.73 26.75 4.32
N LEU A 63 -5.62 25.86 3.89
CA LEU A 63 -5.93 25.67 2.47
C LEU A 63 -6.30 26.99 1.76
N SER A 64 -7.08 27.87 2.40
CA SER A 64 -7.38 29.20 1.83
C SER A 64 -6.12 30.06 1.62
N SER A 65 -5.16 30.01 2.55
CA SER A 65 -3.90 30.75 2.43
C SER A 65 -3.00 30.19 1.35
N LEU A 66 -2.87 28.86 1.25
CA LEU A 66 -2.12 28.19 0.17
C LEU A 66 -2.69 28.54 -1.22
N ARG A 67 -4.02 28.51 -1.37
CA ARG A 67 -4.67 28.82 -2.64
C ARG A 67 -4.46 30.28 -3.06
N ALA A 68 -4.59 31.22 -2.13
CA ALA A 68 -4.38 32.65 -2.37
C ALA A 68 -2.90 33.00 -2.64
N GLU A 69 -1.95 32.39 -1.91
CA GLU A 69 -0.52 32.55 -2.16
C GLU A 69 -0.14 32.02 -3.55
N TYR A 70 -0.68 30.85 -3.91
CA TYR A 70 -0.44 30.23 -5.20
C TYR A 70 -1.00 31.07 -6.36
N GLU A 71 -2.24 31.57 -6.25
CA GLU A 71 -2.84 32.46 -7.25
C GLU A 71 -2.00 33.75 -7.44
N ALA A 72 -1.59 34.40 -6.34
CA ALA A 72 -0.78 35.61 -6.40
C ALA A 72 0.60 35.38 -7.05
N LYS A 73 1.30 34.29 -6.69
CA LYS A 73 2.57 33.89 -7.31
C LYS A 73 2.40 33.51 -8.79
N LEU A 74 1.30 32.85 -9.14
CA LEU A 74 1.00 32.46 -10.51
C LEU A 74 0.76 33.67 -11.43
N GLU A 75 -0.03 34.66 -11.01
CA GLU A 75 -0.26 35.89 -11.78
C GLU A 75 1.02 36.72 -11.93
N ALA A 76 1.83 36.84 -10.87
CA ALA A 76 3.15 37.48 -10.95
C ALA A 76 4.09 36.75 -11.93
N SER A 77 4.04 35.42 -12.01
CA SER A 77 4.87 34.63 -12.92
C SER A 77 4.40 34.73 -14.39
N LYS A 78 3.07 34.71 -14.62
CA LYS A 78 2.45 34.97 -15.93
C LYS A 78 2.85 36.34 -16.49
N ALA A 79 2.78 37.40 -15.67
CA ALA A 79 3.14 38.76 -16.07
C ALA A 79 4.60 38.89 -16.56
N ASN A 80 5.51 38.08 -16.03
CA ASN A 80 6.94 38.09 -16.36
C ASN A 80 7.34 37.11 -17.48
N ASN A 81 6.40 36.34 -18.05
CA ASN A 81 6.67 35.19 -18.95
C ASN A 81 7.66 34.15 -18.37
N ALA A 82 7.86 34.12 -17.04
CA ALA A 82 8.88 33.29 -16.41
C ALA A 82 8.53 31.80 -16.45
N PHE A 83 7.25 31.46 -16.25
CA PHE A 83 6.78 30.08 -16.29
C PHE A 83 6.19 29.71 -17.65
N SER A 84 7.02 29.06 -18.49
CA SER A 84 6.52 28.44 -19.72
C SER A 84 5.52 27.32 -19.39
N HIS A 85 4.56 27.05 -20.29
CA HIS A 85 3.51 26.04 -20.07
C HIS A 85 4.12 24.63 -19.93
N SER A 86 4.42 24.23 -18.70
CA SER A 86 5.20 23.02 -18.38
C SER A 86 4.38 21.72 -18.44
N GLY A 87 3.16 21.79 -19.01
CA GLY A 87 2.18 20.71 -19.09
C GLY A 87 1.35 20.54 -17.81
N SER A 88 0.13 20.00 -17.95
CA SER A 88 -0.75 19.66 -16.83
C SER A 88 -0.12 18.67 -15.84
N LEU A 89 -0.80 18.47 -14.71
CA LEU A 89 -0.50 17.44 -13.72
C LEU A 89 -0.46 16.04 -14.37
N THR A 90 0.55 15.24 -14.05
CA THR A 90 0.56 13.80 -14.33
C THR A 90 0.29 13.02 -13.05
N LEU A 91 -0.33 11.84 -13.16
CA LEU A 91 -0.70 11.00 -12.02
C LEU A 91 -0.31 9.54 -12.29
N SER A 92 0.45 8.96 -11.36
CA SER A 92 0.92 7.58 -11.38
C SER A 92 0.63 6.89 -10.04
N ASN A 93 0.51 5.56 -10.04
CA ASN A 93 0.54 4.75 -8.81
C ASN A 93 1.88 4.02 -8.73
N ILE A 94 2.49 3.97 -7.54
CA ILE A 94 3.73 3.22 -7.29
C ILE A 94 3.62 2.41 -6.00
N VAL A 95 4.40 1.33 -5.92
CA VAL A 95 4.64 0.57 -4.70
C VAL A 95 6.10 0.75 -4.32
N ALA A 96 6.36 1.27 -3.12
CA ALA A 96 7.68 1.58 -2.61
C ALA A 96 7.64 1.70 -1.07
N ASP A 97 8.77 1.47 -0.40
CA ASP A 97 8.96 1.97 0.96
C ASP A 97 9.15 3.50 0.88
N VAL A 98 8.39 4.24 1.69
CA VAL A 98 8.47 5.70 1.72
C VAL A 98 9.84 6.20 2.18
N ARG A 99 10.57 5.41 2.98
CA ARG A 99 11.95 5.70 3.41
C ARG A 99 12.92 5.69 2.24
N ASP A 100 12.82 4.69 1.36
CA ASP A 100 13.69 4.61 0.19
C ASP A 100 13.39 5.74 -0.82
N LEU A 101 12.14 6.20 -0.90
CA LEU A 101 11.78 7.39 -1.68
C LEU A 101 12.39 8.69 -1.11
N HIS A 102 12.49 8.83 0.22
CA HIS A 102 13.17 9.98 0.85
C HIS A 102 14.69 9.94 0.63
N ARG A 103 15.28 8.74 0.68
CA ARG A 103 16.73 8.52 0.51
C ARG A 103 17.22 8.69 -0.94
N ASP A 104 16.35 8.45 -1.92
CA ASP A 104 16.69 8.63 -3.34
C ASP A 104 17.01 10.10 -3.65
N SER A 105 18.27 10.38 -3.97
CA SER A 105 18.76 11.72 -4.34
C SER A 105 18.12 12.26 -5.61
N PHE A 106 17.47 11.42 -6.43
CA PHE A 106 16.62 11.88 -7.52
C PHE A 106 15.45 12.74 -7.01
N ASN A 107 14.96 12.49 -5.79
CA ASN A 107 13.82 13.16 -5.15
C ASN A 107 14.21 14.40 -4.33
N TRP A 108 15.40 14.95 -4.55
CA TRP A 108 15.80 16.25 -4.04
C TRP A 108 14.73 17.33 -4.32
N GLY A 109 14.25 17.99 -3.26
CA GLY A 109 13.22 19.03 -3.30
C GLY A 109 11.77 18.52 -3.45
N ALA A 110 11.55 17.21 -3.60
CA ALA A 110 10.21 16.64 -3.76
C ALA A 110 9.31 16.82 -2.52
N VAL A 111 8.00 16.78 -2.74
CA VAL A 111 6.99 16.88 -1.67
C VAL A 111 6.50 15.49 -1.27
N PHE A 112 6.46 15.23 0.03
CA PHE A 112 5.95 13.99 0.63
C PHE A 112 4.77 14.28 1.55
N GLN A 113 3.66 13.59 1.33
CA GLN A 113 2.51 13.64 2.22
C GLN A 113 2.72 12.69 3.41
N VAL A 114 2.85 13.25 4.59
CA VAL A 114 3.02 12.50 5.84
C VAL A 114 1.67 12.33 6.50
N ALA A 115 1.26 11.09 6.76
CA ALA A 115 0.11 10.82 7.63
C ALA A 115 0.50 11.17 9.07
N SER A 116 -0.22 12.10 9.69
CA SER A 116 0.17 12.76 10.95
C SER A 116 -1.06 12.99 11.85
N GLN A 117 -0.84 13.50 13.05
CA GLN A 117 -1.86 13.97 14.00
C GLN A 117 -2.13 15.48 13.80
N PHE A 118 -3.23 16.01 14.34
CA PHE A 118 -3.59 17.43 14.15
C PHE A 118 -2.65 18.43 14.84
N ASN A 119 -1.70 17.92 15.65
CA ASN A 119 -0.58 18.66 16.23
C ASN A 119 0.74 18.52 15.43
N CYS A 120 0.68 17.96 14.22
CA CYS A 120 1.84 17.67 13.37
C CYS A 120 2.88 16.73 14.01
N LEU A 121 2.45 15.84 14.90
CA LEU A 121 3.27 14.74 15.44
C LEU A 121 2.73 13.38 14.95
N GLU A 122 3.48 12.33 15.24
CA GLU A 122 3.25 10.96 14.75
C GLU A 122 3.42 9.97 15.91
N MET A 123 2.88 10.31 17.09
CA MET A 123 3.00 9.50 18.31
C MET A 123 2.30 8.13 18.14
N PRO A 124 2.92 7.00 18.55
CA PRO A 124 2.32 5.66 18.40
C PRO A 124 0.93 5.43 19.03
N ASP A 125 0.55 6.20 20.06
CA ASP A 125 -0.75 6.10 20.74
C ASP A 125 -1.20 7.44 21.34
N MET A 126 -2.52 7.65 21.46
CA MET A 126 -3.12 8.89 22.00
C MET A 126 -2.87 9.14 23.50
N SER A 127 -2.35 8.16 24.23
CA SER A 127 -1.90 8.34 25.61
C SER A 127 -0.53 9.00 25.73
N LEU A 128 0.30 8.92 24.67
CA LEU A 128 1.62 9.55 24.63
C LEU A 128 1.52 11.06 24.37
N THR A 129 2.47 11.78 24.95
CA THR A 129 2.60 13.24 24.95
C THR A 129 3.91 13.67 24.29
N PRO A 130 4.06 14.94 23.87
CA PRO A 130 5.35 15.48 23.39
C PRO A 130 6.52 15.25 24.36
N GLU A 131 6.24 15.18 25.66
CA GLU A 131 7.22 14.91 26.72
C GLU A 131 7.72 13.46 26.77
N ASP A 132 6.98 12.49 26.19
CA ASP A 132 7.41 11.09 26.03
C ASP A 132 8.46 10.90 24.91
N GLY A 133 8.78 11.98 24.18
CA GLY A 133 9.84 12.04 23.18
C GLY A 133 9.50 11.41 21.84
N ILE A 134 10.45 11.50 20.88
CA ILE A 134 10.26 11.03 19.51
C ILE A 134 10.97 9.71 19.21
N THR A 135 11.88 9.23 20.07
CA THR A 135 12.57 7.93 19.88
C THR A 135 11.57 6.79 19.71
N ASN A 136 10.45 6.86 20.45
CA ASN A 136 9.36 5.87 20.43
C ASN A 136 8.68 5.68 19.05
N TYR A 137 8.85 6.61 18.09
CA TYR A 137 8.36 6.52 16.71
C TYR A 137 8.80 5.22 16.01
N ILE A 138 9.94 4.64 16.41
CA ILE A 138 10.41 3.33 15.92
C ILE A 138 9.41 2.19 16.17
N THR A 139 8.59 2.29 17.22
CA THR A 139 7.68 1.22 17.65
C THR A 139 6.43 1.12 16.79
N ASP A 140 6.08 2.18 16.05
CA ASP A 140 4.96 2.20 15.12
C ASP A 140 5.48 1.93 13.67
N PRO A 141 5.05 0.83 13.03
CA PRO A 141 5.46 0.49 11.67
C PRO A 141 4.71 1.26 10.56
N THR A 142 3.84 2.21 10.88
CA THR A 142 3.07 2.98 9.89
C THR A 142 3.90 4.05 9.16
N GLN A 143 3.32 4.60 8.08
CA GLN A 143 4.01 5.52 7.17
C GLN A 143 4.34 6.89 7.79
N GLY A 144 3.56 7.36 8.77
CA GLY A 144 3.79 8.65 9.44
C GLY A 144 5.13 8.69 10.18
N PRO A 145 5.30 7.85 11.22
CA PRO A 145 6.56 7.70 11.95
C PRO A 145 7.73 7.35 11.03
N ALA A 146 7.50 6.53 9.99
CA ALA A 146 8.51 6.22 8.98
C ALA A 146 9.01 7.47 8.25
N CYS A 147 8.14 8.33 7.71
CA CYS A 147 8.53 9.61 7.11
C CYS A 147 9.22 10.54 8.13
N ALA A 148 8.67 10.62 9.34
CA ALA A 148 9.12 11.57 10.35
C ALA A 148 10.52 11.22 10.92
N MET A 149 10.88 9.94 10.99
CA MET A 149 12.25 9.50 11.32
C MET A 149 13.26 9.76 10.19
N GLU A 150 12.84 9.70 8.92
CA GLU A 150 13.73 10.02 7.80
C GLU A 150 14.04 11.52 7.71
N CYS A 151 13.20 12.38 8.28
CA CYS A 151 13.43 13.83 8.43
C CYS A 151 13.48 14.25 9.91
N ALA A 152 14.24 13.49 10.71
CA ALA A 152 14.31 13.63 12.16
C ALA A 152 14.63 15.05 12.68
N PRO A 153 15.47 15.90 12.06
CA PRO A 153 15.65 17.30 12.48
C PRO A 153 14.35 18.11 12.46
N GLY A 154 13.52 17.93 11.42
CA GLY A 154 12.19 18.54 11.37
C GLY A 154 11.29 18.04 12.49
N THR A 155 11.31 16.73 12.77
CA THR A 155 10.50 16.10 13.83
C THR A 155 10.94 16.51 15.22
N LEU A 156 12.25 16.57 15.47
CA LEU A 156 12.87 17.12 16.66
C LEU A 156 12.45 18.59 16.86
N TYR A 157 12.44 19.40 15.80
CA TYR A 157 11.98 20.79 15.88
C TYR A 157 10.48 20.88 16.20
N ARG A 158 9.61 20.13 15.51
CA ARG A 158 8.15 20.11 15.75
C ARG A 158 7.78 19.61 17.15
N ASN A 159 8.61 18.80 17.79
CA ASN A 159 8.39 18.38 19.17
C ASN A 159 8.97 19.38 20.19
N TYR A 160 10.22 19.82 20.01
CA TYR A 160 11.00 20.47 21.07
C TYR A 160 11.30 21.98 20.90
N PHE A 161 11.12 22.56 19.70
CA PHE A 161 11.59 23.93 19.41
C PHE A 161 10.56 24.83 18.73
N VAL A 162 9.50 24.26 18.16
CA VAL A 162 8.40 25.03 17.58
C VAL A 162 7.74 25.92 18.65
N ASN A 163 7.53 27.20 18.32
CA ASN A 163 6.88 28.17 19.20
C ASN A 163 5.38 28.22 18.89
N VAL A 164 4.54 27.85 19.87
CA VAL A 164 3.12 27.59 19.68
C VAL A 164 2.28 28.67 20.37
N GLY A 165 1.11 28.97 19.81
CA GLY A 165 0.17 29.95 20.36
C GLY A 165 -0.69 29.37 21.49
N SER A 166 -1.24 30.24 22.34
CA SER A 166 -2.31 29.86 23.29
C SER A 166 -3.61 29.41 22.58
N ASP A 167 -3.69 29.64 21.26
CA ASP A 167 -4.71 29.17 20.32
C ASP A 167 -4.26 27.94 19.51
N GLY A 168 -3.10 27.34 19.80
CA GLY A 168 -2.52 26.27 19.00
C GLY A 168 -1.98 26.71 17.63
N GLY A 169 -1.87 28.02 17.38
CA GLY A 169 -1.21 28.60 16.22
C GLY A 169 0.32 28.51 16.30
N LEU A 170 1.02 29.23 15.42
CA LEU A 170 2.47 29.45 15.53
C LEU A 170 2.77 30.92 15.88
N ILE A 171 3.75 31.13 16.76
CA ILE A 171 4.23 32.46 17.15
C ILE A 171 5.59 32.73 16.51
N ASP A 172 5.65 33.78 15.68
CA ASP A 172 6.88 34.21 14.97
C ASP A 172 7.79 35.12 15.82
N THR A 173 7.34 35.60 16.99
CA THR A 173 8.20 36.32 17.93
C THR A 173 9.12 35.35 18.66
N ALA A 174 10.43 35.60 18.60
CA ALA A 174 11.40 34.82 19.36
C ALA A 174 11.23 35.02 20.88
N THR A 175 10.67 34.03 21.58
CA THR A 175 10.88 33.89 23.02
C THR A 175 12.29 33.35 23.28
N THR A 176 12.85 33.70 24.44
CA THR A 176 14.12 33.15 24.93
C THR A 176 13.93 32.17 26.09
N ASP A 177 12.68 31.89 26.49
CA ASP A 177 12.39 30.90 27.51
C ASP A 177 12.25 29.50 26.88
N LEU A 178 13.16 28.59 27.27
CA LEU A 178 13.16 27.21 26.80
C LEU A 178 11.98 26.40 27.37
N PHE A 179 11.35 26.83 28.45
CA PHE A 179 10.18 26.18 29.02
C PHE A 179 8.91 26.45 28.18
N GLU A 180 8.83 27.61 27.51
CA GLU A 180 7.72 27.97 26.60
C GLU A 180 7.86 27.33 25.21
N LEU A 181 9.07 26.95 24.78
CA LEU A 181 9.31 26.33 23.47
C LEU A 181 8.99 24.83 23.43
N GLY A 182 8.58 24.36 22.25
CA GLY A 182 8.17 22.99 21.99
C GLY A 182 6.70 22.74 22.30
N GLN A 183 6.22 21.58 21.89
CA GLN A 183 4.88 21.11 22.24
C GLN A 183 4.92 20.41 23.60
N ARG A 184 3.79 20.43 24.32
CA ARG A 184 3.62 19.85 25.66
C ARG A 184 2.24 19.23 25.80
N ALA A 185 2.01 18.41 26.82
CA ALA A 185 0.71 17.80 27.10
C ALA A 185 -0.42 18.83 27.26
N ASN A 186 -0.09 20.07 27.66
CA ASN A 186 -1.00 21.19 27.85
C ASN A 186 -0.93 22.29 26.76
N HIS A 187 -0.08 22.13 25.74
CA HIS A 187 0.22 23.19 24.77
C HIS A 187 0.70 22.58 23.44
N GLN A 188 -0.18 22.49 22.44
CA GLN A 188 0.08 21.79 21.18
C GLN A 188 -0.42 22.60 19.99
N ILE A 189 0.15 22.33 18.81
CA ILE A 189 -0.36 22.82 17.53
C ILE A 189 -1.79 22.28 17.34
N ASP A 190 -2.66 23.11 16.78
CA ASP A 190 -4.01 22.71 16.39
C ASP A 190 -4.31 23.09 14.93
N CYS A 191 -4.18 22.11 14.02
CA CYS A 191 -4.55 22.25 12.62
C CYS A 191 -6.08 22.32 12.36
N LEU A 192 -6.93 22.12 13.38
CA LEU A 192 -8.39 22.30 13.35
C LEU A 192 -8.87 23.63 13.94
N ASN A 193 -8.11 24.40 14.72
CA ASN A 193 -8.56 25.64 15.40
C ASN A 193 -9.42 26.54 14.48
N HIS A 194 -8.92 26.88 13.29
CA HIS A 194 -9.68 27.73 12.36
C HIS A 194 -10.99 27.09 11.88
N MET A 195 -11.07 25.76 11.82
CA MET A 195 -12.27 24.99 11.53
C MET A 195 -13.20 24.87 12.75
N GLU A 196 -12.65 24.70 13.96
CA GLU A 196 -13.39 24.79 15.22
C GLU A 196 -14.10 26.15 15.36
N SER A 197 -13.36 27.23 15.10
CA SER A 197 -13.87 28.60 15.07
C SER A 197 -15.00 28.77 14.05
N LYS A 198 -14.89 28.19 12.85
CA LYS A 198 -15.96 28.29 11.82
C LYS A 198 -17.16 27.38 12.06
N LEU A 199 -16.99 26.30 12.82
CA LEU A 199 -18.08 25.41 13.21
C LEU A 199 -18.66 25.72 14.59
N ASP A 200 -18.10 26.70 15.31
CA ASP A 200 -18.48 27.08 16.67
C ASP A 200 -18.38 25.87 17.63
N ASN A 201 -17.26 25.12 17.54
CA ASN A 201 -17.04 23.89 18.32
C ASN A 201 -16.97 24.16 19.84
N SER A 202 -16.51 25.34 20.24
CA SER A 202 -16.48 25.78 21.63
C SER A 202 -17.87 25.87 22.27
N THR A 203 -18.90 26.25 21.52
CA THR A 203 -20.30 26.28 21.99
C THR A 203 -21.04 24.97 21.71
N ASN A 204 -20.76 24.33 20.56
CA ASN A 204 -21.51 23.16 20.12
C ASN A 204 -20.94 21.83 20.63
N HIS A 205 -19.70 21.81 21.12
CA HIS A 205 -18.99 20.63 21.62
C HIS A 205 -19.14 19.41 20.69
N TYR A 206 -18.72 19.53 19.42
CA TYR A 206 -18.71 18.40 18.50
C TYR A 206 -17.55 17.44 18.77
N TRP A 207 -16.36 17.96 19.05
CA TRP A 207 -15.17 17.18 19.39
C TRP A 207 -14.26 17.88 20.40
N HIS A 208 -13.26 17.15 20.89
CA HIS A 208 -12.07 17.70 21.54
C HIS A 208 -10.81 17.08 20.90
N LEU A 209 -9.67 17.71 21.10
CA LEU A 209 -8.37 17.11 20.79
C LEU A 209 -7.78 16.43 22.04
N ARG A 210 -7.09 15.31 21.81
CA ARG A 210 -6.22 14.64 22.79
C ARG A 210 -4.94 14.23 22.08
N ASN A 211 -3.82 14.88 22.41
CA ASN A 211 -2.51 14.58 21.79
C ASN A 211 -2.58 14.52 20.25
N GLY A 212 -3.26 15.51 19.65
CA GLY A 212 -3.48 15.59 18.20
C GLY A 212 -4.51 14.62 17.61
N TYR A 213 -5.14 13.73 18.39
CA TYR A 213 -6.29 12.92 17.95
C TYR A 213 -7.59 13.69 18.17
N VAL A 214 -8.43 13.82 17.13
CA VAL A 214 -9.78 14.40 17.24
C VAL A 214 -10.79 13.34 17.70
N LEU A 215 -11.41 13.55 18.85
CA LEU A 215 -12.29 12.60 19.53
C LEU A 215 -13.68 13.21 19.79
N PRO A 216 -14.77 12.42 19.67
CA PRO A 216 -16.12 12.91 19.95
C PRO A 216 -16.30 13.23 21.44
N ASN A 217 -16.94 14.35 21.75
CA ASN A 217 -17.31 14.68 23.15
C ASN A 217 -18.41 13.78 23.70
N ASP A 218 -19.34 13.35 22.84
CA ASP A 218 -20.47 12.52 23.23
C ASP A 218 -20.91 11.60 22.05
N PRO A 219 -21.55 10.44 22.29
CA PRO A 219 -21.92 9.50 21.21
C PRO A 219 -22.85 10.09 20.11
N THR A 220 -23.51 11.21 20.37
CA THR A 220 -24.34 11.96 19.41
C THR A 220 -23.60 13.12 18.74
N SER A 221 -22.45 13.56 19.25
CA SER A 221 -21.78 14.81 18.85
C SER A 221 -21.50 14.86 17.35
N LEU A 222 -21.04 13.75 16.77
CA LEU A 222 -20.77 13.63 15.34
C LEU A 222 -22.04 13.50 14.50
N ALA A 223 -23.16 13.01 15.05
CA ALA A 223 -24.45 13.07 14.36
C ALA A 223 -24.95 14.53 14.29
N ARG A 224 -24.75 15.31 15.36
CA ARG A 224 -25.04 16.76 15.38
C ARG A 224 -24.15 17.51 14.37
N LEU A 225 -22.85 17.18 14.32
CA LEU A 225 -21.90 17.74 13.35
C LEU A 225 -22.27 17.37 11.90
N SER A 226 -22.56 16.09 11.62
CA SER A 226 -22.93 15.62 10.28
C SER A 226 -24.18 16.34 9.77
N HIS A 227 -25.24 16.44 10.59
CA HIS A 227 -26.44 17.22 10.26
C HIS A 227 -26.13 18.72 10.09
N ARG A 228 -25.24 19.30 10.90
CA ARG A 228 -24.80 20.69 10.73
C ARG A 228 -24.12 20.89 9.38
N LEU A 229 -23.17 20.04 9.00
CA LEU A 229 -22.48 20.09 7.71
C LEU A 229 -23.43 19.89 6.52
N GLU A 230 -24.42 19.00 6.64
CA GLU A 230 -25.48 18.84 5.62
C GLU A 230 -26.42 20.05 5.50
N SER A 231 -26.60 20.82 6.58
CA SER A 231 -27.43 22.04 6.59
C SER A 231 -26.74 23.28 6.00
N LEU A 232 -25.42 23.25 5.78
CA LEU A 232 -24.66 24.40 5.29
C LEU A 232 -24.87 24.61 3.77
N PRO A 233 -25.02 25.87 3.31
CA PRO A 233 -24.83 26.22 1.90
C PRO A 233 -23.47 25.75 1.38
N ALA A 234 -23.38 25.41 0.09
CA ALA A 234 -22.16 24.88 -0.52
C ALA A 234 -20.94 25.82 -0.40
N GLU A 235 -21.16 27.15 -0.41
CA GLU A 235 -20.12 28.15 -0.15
C GLU A 235 -19.62 28.06 1.30
N ALA A 236 -20.52 28.07 2.29
CA ALA A 236 -20.16 27.94 3.70
C ALA A 236 -19.44 26.62 4.00
N LEU A 237 -19.88 25.50 3.41
CA LEU A 237 -19.21 24.20 3.54
C LEU A 237 -17.80 24.21 2.93
N ALA A 238 -17.61 24.86 1.77
CA ALA A 238 -16.30 25.08 1.19
C ALA A 238 -15.43 26.01 2.07
N ALA A 239 -16.02 27.05 2.68
CA ALA A 239 -15.33 27.95 3.60
C ALA A 239 -14.88 27.25 4.89
N VAL A 240 -15.61 26.22 5.36
CA VAL A 240 -15.15 25.34 6.46
C VAL A 240 -13.98 24.46 5.99
N ARG A 241 -14.09 23.75 4.84
CA ARG A 241 -12.96 22.99 4.26
C ARG A 241 -11.70 23.84 4.13
N ASP A 242 -11.85 25.05 3.58
CA ASP A 242 -10.74 25.95 3.26
C ASP A 242 -10.09 26.58 4.51
N SER A 243 -10.68 26.38 5.70
CA SER A 243 -10.06 26.72 6.99
C SER A 243 -9.20 25.62 7.59
N LEU A 244 -9.18 24.40 7.04
CA LEU A 244 -8.25 23.36 7.49
C LEU A 244 -6.80 23.84 7.30
N ALA A 245 -5.98 23.71 8.34
CA ALA A 245 -4.53 23.87 8.25
C ALA A 245 -3.81 22.52 8.07
N VAL A 246 -2.60 22.57 7.53
CA VAL A 246 -1.67 21.44 7.48
C VAL A 246 -0.29 21.91 7.90
N GLY A 247 0.49 21.08 8.59
CA GLY A 247 1.90 21.37 8.83
C GLY A 247 2.70 21.22 7.53
N VAL A 248 3.66 22.11 7.29
CA VAL A 248 4.59 22.01 6.15
C VAL A 248 6.01 22.29 6.63
N GLN A 249 6.88 21.28 6.51
CA GLN A 249 8.33 21.40 6.71
C GLN A 249 8.99 21.58 5.34
N TRP A 250 9.43 22.79 5.04
CA TRP A 250 10.07 23.16 3.78
C TRP A 250 11.57 22.86 3.84
N ASP A 251 12.04 21.97 2.95
CA ASP A 251 13.45 21.72 2.66
C ASP A 251 14.27 21.22 3.87
N THR A 252 13.67 20.28 4.62
CA THR A 252 14.31 19.54 5.72
C THR A 252 15.29 18.49 5.21
N GLU A 253 16.39 18.30 5.95
CA GLU A 253 17.43 17.29 5.72
C GLU A 253 16.90 15.87 5.88
N VAL A 254 17.29 14.97 4.97
CA VAL A 254 17.05 13.53 5.11
C VAL A 254 18.18 12.91 5.94
N SER A 255 17.83 12.34 7.08
CA SER A 255 18.74 12.03 8.20
C SER A 255 19.50 10.71 8.05
N SER A 256 19.06 9.87 7.12
CA SER A 256 19.49 8.49 6.90
C SER A 256 20.53 8.33 5.79
N VAL A 257 20.92 9.43 5.14
CA VAL A 257 21.91 9.48 4.05
C VAL A 257 23.13 10.32 4.45
N GLU A 258 24.27 10.04 3.81
CA GLU A 258 25.53 10.73 4.10
C GLU A 258 25.58 12.16 3.52
N SER A 259 24.83 12.41 2.43
CA SER A 259 24.77 13.74 1.80
C SER A 259 23.74 14.66 2.47
N ARG A 260 24.24 15.65 3.23
CA ARG A 260 23.42 16.73 3.83
C ARG A 260 22.84 17.72 2.82
N GLU A 261 23.12 17.53 1.53
CA GLU A 261 22.44 18.24 0.45
C GLU A 261 21.05 17.64 0.15
N GLN A 262 20.80 16.37 0.51
CA GLN A 262 19.50 15.73 0.30
C GLN A 262 18.45 16.34 1.23
N ARG A 263 17.49 17.03 0.62
CA ARG A 263 16.41 17.75 1.30
C ARG A 263 15.09 17.53 0.61
N VAL A 264 14.02 17.49 1.38
CA VAL A 264 12.65 17.28 0.90
C VAL A 264 11.67 18.24 1.58
N CYS A 265 10.46 18.35 1.04
CA CYS A 265 9.35 19.01 1.70
C CYS A 265 8.39 17.95 2.27
N GLN A 266 8.02 18.05 3.55
CA GLN A 266 7.02 17.18 4.17
C GLN A 266 5.75 17.96 4.50
N VAL A 267 4.59 17.44 4.11
CA VAL A 267 3.26 18.01 4.40
C VAL A 267 2.53 17.06 5.35
N TYR A 268 2.36 17.48 6.60
CA TYR A 268 1.71 16.71 7.66
C TYR A 268 0.19 16.85 7.53
N CYS A 269 -0.44 15.76 7.11
CA CYS A 269 -1.86 15.65 6.88
C CYS A 269 -2.49 14.72 7.91
N ALA A 270 -3.41 15.26 8.71
CA ALA A 270 -4.17 14.50 9.68
C ALA A 270 -5.56 14.13 9.16
N ALA A 271 -6.07 12.98 9.60
CA ALA A 271 -7.40 12.49 9.25
C ALA A 271 -8.21 12.14 10.50
N ALA A 272 -9.52 12.03 10.35
CA ALA A 272 -10.41 11.58 11.42
C ALA A 272 -10.01 10.16 11.89
N PRO A 273 -9.80 9.91 13.20
CA PRO A 273 -9.44 8.60 13.74
C PRO A 273 -10.70 7.74 13.97
N VAL A 274 -11.45 7.47 12.90
CA VAL A 274 -12.74 6.77 12.88
C VAL A 274 -12.73 5.47 13.70
N ALA A 275 -11.67 4.66 13.59
CA ALA A 275 -11.54 3.39 14.30
C ALA A 275 -11.33 3.51 15.82
N TYR A 276 -10.81 4.65 16.31
CA TYR A 276 -10.51 4.87 17.72
C TYR A 276 -11.71 5.37 18.53
N ALA A 277 -12.76 5.85 17.85
CA ALA A 277 -13.88 6.57 18.45
C ALA A 277 -15.03 5.64 18.91
N SER A 278 -14.78 4.87 19.97
CA SER A 278 -15.76 3.93 20.55
C SER A 278 -17.12 4.59 20.84
N GLY A 279 -18.21 3.92 20.46
CA GLY A 279 -19.58 4.44 20.65
C GLY A 279 -20.10 5.30 19.49
N THR A 280 -19.29 5.54 18.44
CA THR A 280 -19.70 6.19 17.19
C THR A 280 -19.72 5.19 16.02
N THR A 281 -20.24 5.62 14.86
CA THR A 281 -20.33 4.81 13.64
C THR A 281 -19.69 5.53 12.46
N THR A 282 -19.17 4.78 11.49
CA THR A 282 -18.55 5.30 10.26
C THR A 282 -19.42 6.34 9.53
N ALA A 283 -20.73 6.13 9.49
CA ALA A 283 -21.68 7.06 8.86
C ALA A 283 -21.80 8.42 9.57
N GLN A 284 -21.51 8.51 10.88
CA GLN A 284 -21.46 9.79 11.60
C GLN A 284 -20.18 10.57 11.26
N TRP A 285 -19.09 9.88 10.91
CA TRP A 285 -17.81 10.48 10.56
C TRP A 285 -17.76 11.01 9.12
N GLU A 286 -18.44 10.38 8.16
CA GLU A 286 -18.25 10.59 6.71
C GLU A 286 -18.13 12.06 6.29
N LYS A 287 -19.06 12.93 6.72
CA LYS A 287 -19.09 14.33 6.28
C LYS A 287 -17.85 15.09 6.72
N PHE A 288 -17.43 14.91 7.97
CA PHE A 288 -16.25 15.57 8.53
C PHE A 288 -14.96 14.95 7.99
N ALA A 289 -14.88 13.62 7.94
CA ALA A 289 -13.75 12.89 7.39
C ALA A 289 -13.47 13.25 5.92
N ARG A 290 -14.49 13.24 5.05
CA ARG A 290 -14.35 13.67 3.64
C ARG A 290 -13.96 15.14 3.51
N LEU A 291 -14.40 16.02 4.42
CA LEU A 291 -14.05 17.44 4.43
C LEU A 291 -12.57 17.66 4.75
N VAL A 292 -12.08 17.00 5.81
CA VAL A 292 -10.67 17.00 6.22
C VAL A 292 -9.78 16.40 5.12
N LEU A 293 -10.11 15.20 4.62
CA LEU A 293 -9.33 14.55 3.56
C LEU A 293 -9.24 15.44 2.29
N ASN A 294 -10.34 16.08 1.88
CA ASN A 294 -10.32 17.04 0.77
C ASN A 294 -9.36 18.20 1.03
N GLY A 295 -9.32 18.72 2.26
CA GLY A 295 -8.40 19.77 2.65
C GLY A 295 -6.94 19.32 2.56
N CYS A 296 -6.61 18.15 3.13
CA CYS A 296 -5.27 17.58 3.13
C CYS A 296 -4.69 17.36 1.73
N TYR A 297 -5.46 16.74 0.83
CA TYR A 297 -4.98 16.44 -0.53
C TYR A 297 -4.81 17.70 -1.39
N GLU A 298 -5.75 18.65 -1.32
CA GLU A 298 -5.62 19.91 -2.04
C GLU A 298 -4.44 20.75 -1.53
N SER A 299 -4.26 20.86 -0.20
CA SER A 299 -3.13 21.56 0.41
C SER A 299 -1.78 20.97 0.00
N THR A 300 -1.66 19.63 -0.01
CA THR A 300 -0.41 18.95 -0.43
C THR A 300 -0.07 19.26 -1.89
N LEU A 301 -1.07 19.26 -2.77
CA LEU A 301 -0.88 19.59 -4.18
C LEU A 301 -0.54 21.08 -4.39
N LEU A 302 -1.15 21.99 -3.63
CA LEU A 302 -0.80 23.41 -3.65
C LEU A 302 0.62 23.69 -3.16
N VAL A 303 1.09 23.00 -2.11
CA VAL A 303 2.51 23.07 -1.67
C VAL A 303 3.46 22.63 -2.78
N GLY A 304 3.14 21.54 -3.49
CA GLY A 304 3.89 21.13 -4.68
C GLY A 304 3.88 22.18 -5.79
N ALA A 305 2.72 22.79 -6.05
CA ALA A 305 2.57 23.81 -7.09
C ALA A 305 3.33 25.11 -6.75
N LEU A 306 3.38 25.49 -5.47
CA LEU A 306 4.21 26.59 -4.95
C LEU A 306 5.70 26.33 -5.20
N LYS A 307 6.25 25.17 -4.77
CA LYS A 307 7.66 24.82 -5.03
C LYS A 307 7.98 24.79 -6.53
N ALA A 308 7.05 24.34 -7.35
CA ALA A 308 7.23 24.27 -8.80
C ALA A 308 7.27 25.66 -9.48
N LEU A 309 6.47 26.62 -9.00
CA LEU A 309 6.58 28.02 -9.44
C LEU A 309 7.90 28.68 -8.99
N GLU A 310 8.33 28.41 -7.75
CA GLU A 310 9.57 28.97 -7.19
C GLU A 310 10.83 28.40 -7.86
N GLY A 311 10.87 27.08 -8.06
CA GLY A 311 11.97 26.39 -8.74
C GLY A 311 11.94 26.49 -10.27
N GLY A 312 10.87 27.03 -10.87
CA GLY A 312 10.71 27.16 -12.32
C GLY A 312 10.70 25.83 -13.09
N LYS A 313 10.36 24.72 -12.43
CA LYS A 313 10.44 23.34 -12.94
C LYS A 313 9.20 22.54 -12.50
N ARG A 314 9.01 21.34 -13.07
CA ARG A 314 8.04 20.37 -12.53
C ARG A 314 8.54 19.82 -11.20
N GLU A 315 7.64 19.60 -10.24
CA GLU A 315 7.95 18.97 -8.95
C GLU A 315 7.21 17.65 -8.77
N ARG A 316 7.82 16.74 -8.00
CA ARG A 316 7.23 15.45 -7.65
C ARG A 316 6.48 15.55 -6.34
N VAL A 317 5.28 14.96 -6.30
CA VAL A 317 4.43 14.93 -5.11
C VAL A 317 4.04 13.49 -4.81
N TYR A 318 4.53 12.98 -3.68
CA TYR A 318 4.25 11.64 -3.19
C TYR A 318 3.06 11.69 -2.22
N LEU A 319 1.89 11.27 -2.68
CA LEU A 319 0.66 11.20 -1.90
C LEU A 319 0.56 9.83 -1.22
N THR A 320 0.22 9.82 0.07
CA THR A 320 -0.02 8.60 0.86
C THR A 320 -1.53 8.44 1.08
N LEU A 321 -1.98 7.25 1.51
CA LEU A 321 -3.41 7.00 1.79
C LEU A 321 -3.76 7.39 3.24
N VAL A 322 -3.67 8.70 3.50
CA VAL A 322 -3.88 9.32 4.81
C VAL A 322 -5.24 8.95 5.39
N GLY A 323 -5.27 8.54 6.66
CA GLY A 323 -6.47 8.09 7.36
C GLY A 323 -6.90 6.64 7.07
N GLY A 324 -6.30 5.97 6.10
CA GLY A 324 -6.53 4.55 5.84
C GLY A 324 -5.89 3.65 6.90
N GLY A 325 -6.18 2.35 6.83
CA GLY A 325 -5.61 1.36 7.76
C GLY A 325 -6.08 1.59 9.20
N VAL A 326 -5.14 1.88 10.11
CA VAL A 326 -5.39 1.95 11.56
C VAL A 326 -6.39 3.06 11.95
N PHE A 327 -6.44 4.17 11.20
CA PHE A 327 -7.40 5.25 11.45
C PHE A 327 -8.83 4.92 10.97
N GLY A 328 -9.01 3.93 10.10
CA GLY A 328 -10.33 3.39 9.73
C GLY A 328 -11.22 4.29 8.85
N ASN A 329 -10.64 5.25 8.10
CA ASN A 329 -11.41 5.94 7.06
C ASN A 329 -11.66 4.98 5.89
N GLU A 330 -12.87 5.02 5.31
CA GLU A 330 -13.22 4.21 4.15
C GLU A 330 -12.36 4.60 2.94
N GLU A 331 -11.84 3.60 2.22
CA GLU A 331 -10.93 3.82 1.07
C GLU A 331 -11.58 4.74 0.00
N GLU A 332 -12.88 4.60 -0.23
CA GLU A 332 -13.66 5.45 -1.13
C GLU A 332 -13.58 6.94 -0.78
N TRP A 333 -13.53 7.30 0.51
CA TRP A 333 -13.43 8.70 0.95
C TRP A 333 -12.07 9.30 0.60
N ILE A 334 -11.01 8.50 0.74
CA ILE A 334 -9.62 8.86 0.46
C ILE A 334 -9.44 8.99 -1.06
N VAL A 335 -9.93 8.01 -1.83
CA VAL A 335 -9.95 7.99 -3.29
C VAL A 335 -10.69 9.21 -3.84
N ASP A 336 -11.90 9.50 -3.34
CA ASP A 336 -12.69 10.66 -3.77
C ASP A 336 -12.00 11.97 -3.41
N ALA A 337 -11.38 12.09 -2.23
CA ALA A 337 -10.70 13.31 -1.83
C ALA A 337 -9.47 13.63 -2.71
N ILE A 338 -8.68 12.61 -3.09
CA ILE A 338 -7.60 12.75 -4.09
C ILE A 338 -8.19 13.21 -5.44
N LYS A 339 -9.21 12.49 -5.93
CA LYS A 339 -9.88 12.73 -7.20
C LYS A 339 -10.44 14.15 -7.31
N ASP A 340 -11.20 14.58 -6.30
CA ASP A 340 -11.90 15.86 -6.28
C ASP A 340 -10.93 17.03 -6.10
N SER A 341 -9.84 16.84 -5.36
CA SER A 341 -8.76 17.84 -5.24
C SER A 341 -8.05 18.08 -6.58
N ILE A 342 -7.70 17.00 -7.30
CA ILE A 342 -7.07 17.10 -8.62
C ILE A 342 -8.02 17.74 -9.64
N ILE A 343 -9.30 17.35 -9.66
CA ILE A 343 -10.31 17.95 -10.55
C ILE A 343 -10.50 19.44 -10.24
N ARG A 344 -10.52 19.83 -8.97
CA ARG A 344 -10.65 21.23 -8.54
C ARG A 344 -9.48 22.08 -9.04
N LEU A 345 -8.24 21.63 -8.83
CA LEU A 345 -7.05 22.33 -9.27
C LEU A 345 -6.90 22.38 -10.81
N ASP A 346 -7.33 21.35 -11.56
CA ASP A 346 -7.35 21.40 -13.03
C ASP A 346 -8.47 22.32 -13.58
N LEU A 347 -9.60 22.44 -12.88
CA LEU A 347 -10.67 23.39 -13.25
C LEU A 347 -10.32 24.85 -12.93
N GLU A 348 -9.59 25.09 -11.84
CA GLU A 348 -9.24 26.42 -11.34
C GLU A 348 -7.94 26.97 -11.96
N PHE A 349 -6.90 26.13 -12.03
CA PHE A 349 -5.56 26.52 -12.49
C PHE A 349 -5.09 25.76 -13.74
N GLY A 350 -5.64 24.56 -14.02
CA GLY A 350 -5.44 23.83 -15.28
C GLY A 350 -3.98 23.57 -15.66
N PRO A 351 -3.51 24.03 -16.85
CA PRO A 351 -2.16 23.75 -17.35
C PRO A 351 -1.04 24.43 -16.54
N TYR A 352 -1.40 25.22 -15.52
CA TYR A 352 -0.45 25.87 -14.62
C TYR A 352 -0.09 25.04 -13.37
N ILE A 353 -0.62 23.81 -13.21
CA ILE A 353 -0.24 22.85 -12.15
C ILE A 353 0.78 21.83 -12.71
N PRO A 354 2.10 22.05 -12.57
CA PRO A 354 3.15 21.33 -13.28
C PRO A 354 3.63 20.08 -12.52
N LEU A 355 2.73 19.32 -11.91
CA LEU A 355 3.08 18.32 -10.90
C LEU A 355 3.16 16.91 -11.47
N ASP A 356 4.18 16.16 -11.06
CA ASP A 356 4.28 14.72 -11.31
C ASP A 356 3.92 13.99 -10.02
N VAL A 357 2.65 13.57 -9.93
CA VAL A 357 2.04 13.05 -8.71
C VAL A 357 2.12 11.53 -8.69
N TYR A 358 2.58 10.99 -7.56
CA TYR A 358 2.75 9.57 -7.32
C TYR A 358 1.91 9.17 -6.10
N ILE A 359 0.86 8.39 -6.30
CA ILE A 359 0.14 7.75 -5.19
C ILE A 359 0.99 6.56 -4.73
N VAL A 360 1.42 6.60 -3.47
CA VAL A 360 2.34 5.63 -2.86
C VAL A 360 1.55 4.58 -2.10
N HIS A 361 1.78 3.32 -2.44
CA HIS A 361 1.10 2.18 -1.85
C HIS A 361 2.10 1.28 -1.11
N HIS A 362 1.89 1.08 0.20
CA HIS A 362 2.74 0.22 1.04
C HIS A 362 2.59 -1.30 0.71
N SER A 363 1.58 -1.67 -0.09
CA SER A 363 1.49 -3.01 -0.70
C SER A 363 0.68 -2.94 -2.00
N PHE A 364 0.90 -3.88 -2.92
CA PHE A 364 0.26 -3.86 -4.25
C PHE A 364 -1.26 -4.02 -4.26
N THR A 365 -1.87 -4.37 -3.12
CA THR A 365 -3.32 -4.59 -2.96
C THR A 365 -4.15 -3.35 -3.31
N LEU A 366 -3.68 -2.16 -2.93
CA LEU A 366 -4.42 -0.89 -3.05
C LEU A 366 -4.29 -0.22 -4.45
N VAL A 367 -3.25 -0.59 -5.21
CA VAL A 367 -2.96 0.01 -6.53
C VAL A 367 -4.10 -0.22 -7.54
N LEU A 368 -4.79 -1.36 -7.46
CA LEU A 368 -5.67 -1.81 -8.53
C LEU A 368 -7.09 -1.25 -8.46
N GLY A 369 -7.60 -0.91 -7.27
CA GLY A 369 -8.80 -0.08 -7.12
C GLY A 369 -8.56 1.32 -7.71
N PHE A 370 -7.50 1.98 -7.26
CA PHE A 370 -7.06 3.28 -7.78
C PHE A 370 -6.85 3.30 -9.30
N THR A 371 -6.18 2.29 -9.87
CA THR A 371 -5.87 2.26 -11.31
C THR A 371 -7.11 2.05 -12.19
N MET A 372 -8.09 1.26 -11.73
CA MET A 372 -9.37 1.12 -12.44
C MET A 372 -10.17 2.43 -12.40
N LEU A 373 -10.21 3.12 -11.26
CA LEU A 373 -10.88 4.40 -11.12
C LEU A 373 -10.21 5.49 -11.96
N LEU A 374 -8.88 5.43 -12.13
CA LEU A 374 -8.09 6.30 -13.00
C LEU A 374 -8.42 6.15 -14.50
N ILE A 375 -8.79 4.95 -14.96
CA ILE A 375 -9.23 4.73 -16.34
C ILE A 375 -10.61 5.35 -16.59
N VAL A 376 -11.51 5.30 -15.60
CA VAL A 376 -12.82 5.97 -15.65
C VAL A 376 -12.65 7.49 -15.54
N PHE A 377 -11.73 7.97 -14.71
CA PHE A 377 -11.34 9.38 -14.57
C PHE A 377 -10.91 10.00 -15.90
N PHE A 378 -10.01 9.35 -16.66
CA PHE A 378 -9.62 9.87 -17.99
C PHE A 378 -10.80 9.92 -18.98
N GLN A 379 -11.71 8.94 -18.95
CA GLN A 379 -12.90 8.96 -19.80
C GLN A 379 -13.88 10.08 -19.41
N LEU A 380 -14.08 10.34 -18.11
CA LEU A 380 -14.93 11.41 -17.61
C LEU A 380 -14.32 12.80 -17.86
N LEU A 381 -13.02 12.98 -17.64
CA LEU A 381 -12.30 14.23 -17.90
C LEU A 381 -12.36 14.60 -19.39
N ILE A 382 -12.12 13.64 -20.28
CA ILE A 382 -12.34 13.80 -21.73
C ILE A 382 -13.80 14.18 -22.02
N CYS A 383 -14.77 13.53 -21.37
CA CYS A 383 -16.19 13.84 -21.56
C CYS A 383 -16.54 15.28 -21.17
N VAL A 384 -16.11 15.75 -19.99
CA VAL A 384 -16.33 17.12 -19.49
C VAL A 384 -15.66 18.16 -20.39
N ILE A 385 -14.42 17.93 -20.83
CA ILE A 385 -13.71 18.82 -21.76
C ILE A 385 -14.42 18.88 -23.13
N VAL A 386 -14.97 17.77 -23.62
CA VAL A 386 -15.69 17.69 -24.90
C VAL A 386 -17.10 18.31 -24.82
N THR A 387 -17.81 18.21 -23.69
CA THR A 387 -19.10 18.88 -23.51
C THR A 387 -18.93 20.38 -23.27
N GLY A 388 -17.96 20.79 -22.43
CA GLY A 388 -17.64 22.20 -22.21
C GLY A 388 -17.27 22.94 -23.50
N LYS A 389 -16.41 22.35 -24.35
CA LYS A 389 -16.02 22.93 -25.64
C LYS A 389 -17.14 22.96 -26.70
N ARG A 390 -18.32 22.36 -26.44
CA ARG A 390 -19.51 22.47 -27.31
C ARG A 390 -20.46 23.61 -26.92
N GLY A 391 -20.27 24.23 -25.75
CA GLY A 391 -21.06 25.38 -25.28
C GLY A 391 -20.60 26.75 -25.82
N GLY A 392 -20.26 26.89 -27.10
CA GLY A 392 -19.61 28.12 -27.60
C GLY A 392 -19.81 28.47 -29.09
N LYS A 393 -20.60 29.52 -29.33
CA LYS A 393 -20.58 30.39 -30.53
C LYS A 393 -20.67 29.72 -31.91
N THR A 394 -21.90 29.39 -32.34
CA THR A 394 -22.25 29.35 -33.77
C THR A 394 -22.32 30.78 -34.33
N THR A 395 -21.36 31.15 -35.18
CA THR A 395 -21.31 32.48 -35.83
C THR A 395 -21.83 32.41 -37.26
N THR A 396 -22.81 33.25 -37.59
CA THR A 396 -23.51 33.25 -38.89
C THR A 396 -22.68 33.84 -40.02
N THR A 397 -22.66 33.18 -41.19
CA THR A 397 -22.21 33.75 -42.47
C THR A 397 -23.34 33.80 -43.50
N LEU A 398 -23.34 34.84 -44.34
CA LEU A 398 -24.44 35.20 -45.25
C LEU A 398 -24.08 34.96 -46.73
N ALA A 399 -25.02 34.40 -47.50
CA ALA A 399 -25.05 34.45 -48.97
C ALA A 399 -26.51 34.38 -49.51
N PRO A 400 -26.82 34.85 -50.73
CA PRO A 400 -28.20 35.22 -51.13
C PRO A 400 -28.73 34.45 -52.39
N PRO A 401 -29.90 34.80 -53.01
CA PRO A 401 -31.26 34.74 -52.43
C PRO A 401 -32.38 34.24 -53.42
N VAL A 402 -33.66 34.23 -52.98
CA VAL A 402 -34.92 34.20 -53.81
C VAL A 402 -35.26 32.85 -54.52
N PRO A 403 -36.55 32.44 -54.79
CA PRO A 403 -37.88 33.06 -54.52
C PRO A 403 -38.94 32.20 -53.75
N THR A 404 -39.90 32.90 -53.09
CA THR A 404 -41.35 32.58 -52.87
C THR A 404 -41.83 31.14 -52.54
N THR A 405 -42.76 30.92 -51.58
CA THR A 405 -44.16 31.42 -51.63
C THR A 405 -44.84 31.66 -50.25
N ARG A 406 -46.11 32.11 -50.31
CA ARG A 406 -47.05 32.52 -49.23
C ARG A 406 -47.39 31.36 -48.24
N THR A 407 -48.06 31.55 -47.08
CA THR A 407 -49.18 32.48 -46.78
C THR A 407 -49.48 32.64 -45.27
N THR A 408 -50.02 33.81 -44.85
CA THR A 408 -51.01 34.07 -43.74
C THR A 408 -50.81 33.52 -42.30
N THR A 409 -51.11 34.22 -41.19
CA THR A 409 -51.40 35.65 -40.84
C THR A 409 -51.54 35.78 -39.31
N SER A 410 -50.98 36.85 -38.69
CA SER A 410 -51.51 37.67 -37.55
C SER A 410 -51.97 36.97 -36.23
N THR A 411 -52.20 37.55 -35.04
CA THR A 411 -52.15 38.90 -34.38
C THR A 411 -52.39 38.65 -32.86
N THR A 412 -51.90 39.37 -31.84
CA THR A 412 -51.04 40.59 -31.73
C THR A 412 -50.31 40.61 -30.36
N THR A 413 -49.21 41.36 -30.27
CA THR A 413 -48.59 41.94 -29.04
C THR A 413 -49.30 43.26 -28.64
N PRO A 414 -48.82 44.12 -27.69
CA PRO A 414 -47.82 44.00 -26.59
C PRO A 414 -48.32 44.60 -25.24
N VAL A 415 -47.46 44.69 -24.20
CA VAL A 415 -46.89 45.94 -23.61
C VAL A 415 -46.16 45.66 -22.28
N ILE A 416 -45.13 46.46 -21.98
CA ILE A 416 -44.14 46.37 -20.88
C ILE A 416 -44.29 47.61 -19.97
N VAL A 417 -43.82 47.58 -18.71
CA VAL A 417 -42.98 48.63 -18.02
C VAL A 417 -42.97 48.46 -16.48
N ASP A 418 -41.79 48.68 -15.89
CA ASP A 418 -41.46 48.67 -14.45
C ASP A 418 -42.09 49.80 -13.61
N THR A 419 -42.04 49.68 -12.26
CA THR A 419 -41.27 50.61 -11.38
C THR A 419 -41.27 50.21 -9.88
N LYS A 420 -40.36 50.86 -9.11
CA LYS A 420 -40.06 50.83 -7.65
C LYS A 420 -39.62 52.28 -7.27
N PRO A 421 -39.33 52.71 -6.00
CA PRO A 421 -39.43 52.09 -4.65
C PRO A 421 -39.97 53.04 -3.52
N GLN A 422 -39.74 52.70 -2.22
CA GLN A 422 -39.84 53.51 -0.95
C GLN A 422 -41.27 53.88 -0.46
N THR A 423 -41.61 54.13 0.83
CA THR A 423 -40.88 54.53 2.09
C THR A 423 -41.48 53.92 3.40
N ASP A 424 -40.76 54.03 4.53
CA ASP A 424 -41.18 53.89 5.97
C ASP A 424 -41.85 55.20 6.52
N PRO A 425 -42.21 55.46 7.83
CA PRO A 425 -41.84 54.82 9.13
C PRO A 425 -42.97 54.74 10.23
N ASP A 426 -42.64 55.03 11.52
CA ASP A 426 -43.47 55.20 12.75
C ASP A 426 -43.88 53.90 13.51
N GLU A 427 -44.01 53.76 14.86
CA GLU A 427 -43.83 54.51 16.14
C GLU A 427 -43.63 53.42 17.27
N GLU A 428 -43.30 53.56 18.58
CA GLU A 428 -43.19 54.62 19.62
C GLU A 428 -42.00 54.28 20.61
N GLU A 429 -42.11 54.36 21.97
CA GLU A 429 -40.97 54.23 22.96
C GLU A 429 -41.21 53.33 24.24
N ASP A 430 -40.08 53.03 24.92
CA ASP A 430 -39.68 52.67 26.32
C ASP A 430 -40.56 53.14 27.54
N PRO A 431 -40.22 52.99 28.89
CA PRO A 431 -38.91 52.72 29.55
C PRO A 431 -38.88 51.83 30.86
N VAL A 432 -37.69 51.78 31.50
CA VAL A 432 -37.19 51.34 32.86
C VAL A 432 -38.09 50.78 34.00
N ASP A 433 -37.48 49.95 34.86
CA ASP A 433 -37.23 50.27 36.29
C ASP A 433 -36.00 49.53 36.87
N ASP A 434 -35.28 50.12 37.82
CA ASP A 434 -34.02 49.61 38.44
C ASP A 434 -34.26 49.00 39.86
N LEU A 435 -33.31 48.22 40.40
CA LEU A 435 -32.98 48.16 41.85
C LEU A 435 -31.63 47.47 42.14
N ASP A 436 -30.86 48.04 43.08
CA ASP A 436 -29.60 47.52 43.63
C ASP A 436 -29.80 46.65 44.90
N GLU A 437 -28.75 45.93 45.35
CA GLU A 437 -28.32 45.89 46.76
C GLU A 437 -26.88 45.30 46.89
N GLU A 438 -26.16 45.63 47.97
CA GLU A 438 -24.70 45.44 48.13
C GLU A 438 -24.29 44.41 49.23
N ASP A 439 -22.97 44.19 49.33
CA ASP A 439 -22.16 43.85 50.52
C ASP A 439 -21.83 42.39 50.96
N ASP A 440 -20.63 42.33 51.54
CA ASP A 440 -19.77 41.24 52.05
C ASP A 440 -20.18 40.76 53.48
N PRO A 441 -19.52 39.80 54.21
CA PRO A 441 -18.08 39.53 54.24
C PRO A 441 -17.54 38.08 54.48
N VAL A 442 -16.21 38.02 54.40
CA VAL A 442 -15.19 37.08 54.92
C VAL A 442 -15.52 36.27 56.21
N ASP A 443 -14.97 35.04 56.29
CA ASP A 443 -14.37 34.48 57.52
C ASP A 443 -13.23 33.48 57.15
N ASP A 444 -12.20 33.35 58.01
CA ASP A 444 -10.98 32.54 57.79
C ASP A 444 -11.09 31.08 58.31
N LEU A 445 -10.07 30.23 58.09
CA LEU A 445 -9.30 29.47 59.11
C LEU A 445 -8.36 28.38 58.53
N ASP A 446 -7.11 28.39 59.01
CA ASP A 446 -6.15 27.31 59.34
C ASP A 446 -5.93 26.14 58.34
N GLU A 447 -4.71 25.90 57.80
CA GLU A 447 -3.49 25.33 58.44
C GLU A 447 -3.62 23.85 58.90
N GLU A 448 -2.90 22.93 58.23
CA GLU A 448 -2.01 21.92 58.85
C GLU A 448 -0.89 21.53 57.84
N GLU A 449 0.33 21.25 58.32
CA GLU A 449 1.50 20.84 57.53
C GLU A 449 1.94 19.40 57.85
N ASP A 450 2.72 18.80 56.91
CA ASP A 450 3.69 17.71 57.16
C ASP A 450 3.14 16.31 57.57
N PRO A 451 3.97 15.23 57.56
CA PRO A 451 5.41 15.18 57.27
C PRO A 451 5.84 14.26 56.11
N ALA A 452 7.13 14.36 55.78
CA ALA A 452 7.85 13.44 54.91
C ALA A 452 8.10 12.06 55.56
N ASP A 453 8.50 11.08 54.74
CA ASP A 453 9.13 9.81 55.16
C ASP A 453 10.45 9.66 54.37
N ASP A 454 11.57 9.59 55.09
CA ASP A 454 12.91 9.39 54.51
C ASP A 454 13.17 7.90 54.19
N PHE A 455 13.88 7.61 53.10
CA PHE A 455 14.59 6.33 52.94
C PHE A 455 15.93 6.52 52.21
N ASP A 456 17.01 6.37 52.96
CA ASP A 456 18.39 6.54 52.50
C ASP A 456 18.95 5.36 51.66
N GLU A 457 19.92 5.73 50.81
CA GLU A 457 21.17 5.04 50.46
C GLU A 457 21.32 3.51 50.70
N GLU A 458 21.64 2.77 49.62
CA GLU A 458 22.74 1.80 49.63
C GLU A 458 23.69 2.10 48.44
N GLU A 459 25.01 2.08 48.67
CA GLU A 459 26.05 2.46 47.70
C GLU A 459 26.68 1.25 46.95
N ASP A 460 27.27 1.57 45.78
CA ASP A 460 28.47 0.93 45.19
C ASP A 460 28.40 -0.55 44.69
N PRO A 461 29.37 -1.01 43.86
CA PRO A 461 30.51 -0.29 43.28
C PRO A 461 30.59 -0.32 41.74
N ALA A 462 31.52 0.46 41.22
CA ALA A 462 31.97 0.40 39.82
C ALA A 462 32.74 -0.89 39.49
N ASP A 463 32.74 -1.26 38.21
CA ASP A 463 33.76 -2.10 37.58
C ASP A 463 34.35 -1.29 36.41
N ASP A 464 35.68 -1.14 36.37
CA ASP A 464 36.40 -0.61 35.22
C ASP A 464 36.37 -1.60 34.03
N LEU A 465 36.58 -1.14 32.80
CA LEU A 465 37.52 -1.75 31.84
C LEU A 465 37.69 -0.93 30.54
N GLU A 466 38.82 -0.22 30.49
CA GLU A 466 39.73 0.01 29.35
C GLU A 466 39.17 0.26 27.93
N GLU A 467 39.52 1.42 27.38
CA GLU A 467 39.39 1.78 25.96
C GLU A 467 40.46 1.04 25.12
N GLU A 468 40.06 0.27 24.10
CA GLU A 468 40.97 -0.13 23.01
C GLU A 468 40.77 0.78 21.79
N GLU A 469 41.72 1.68 21.53
CA GLU A 469 41.85 2.39 20.24
C GLU A 469 42.38 1.42 19.17
N ASP A 470 41.58 1.12 18.15
CA ASP A 470 42.03 0.42 16.92
C ASP A 470 42.22 1.44 15.77
N PRO A 471 43.20 1.24 14.86
CA PRO A 471 43.85 2.36 14.17
C PRO A 471 43.14 2.88 12.90
N VAL A 472 43.48 4.12 12.55
CA VAL A 472 43.15 4.76 11.27
C VAL A 472 43.94 4.11 10.12
N ASP A 473 43.26 3.61 9.10
CA ASP A 473 43.89 3.06 7.88
C ASP A 473 43.24 3.71 6.62
N ASP A 474 43.99 4.57 5.94
CA ASP A 474 43.56 5.27 4.71
C ASP A 474 43.60 4.33 3.50
N PHE A 475 42.45 3.98 2.89
CA PHE A 475 42.42 3.52 1.49
C PHE A 475 41.12 3.85 0.73
N ASP A 476 41.23 4.74 -0.26
CA ASP A 476 40.24 4.93 -1.32
C ASP A 476 40.05 3.64 -2.15
N VAL A 477 38.86 3.07 -2.12
CA VAL A 477 38.36 2.11 -3.13
C VAL A 477 36.89 2.39 -3.41
N GLU A 478 36.52 2.59 -4.68
CA GLU A 478 35.12 2.82 -5.07
C GLU A 478 34.24 1.63 -4.63
N ALA A 479 33.35 1.87 -3.66
CA ALA A 479 32.45 0.86 -3.14
C ALA A 479 31.41 0.47 -4.22
N ALA A 480 31.63 -0.67 -4.87
CA ALA A 480 30.76 -1.18 -5.93
C ALA A 480 29.30 -1.27 -5.46
N SER A 481 28.37 -0.75 -6.27
CA SER A 481 26.94 -0.79 -5.91
C SER A 481 26.51 -2.25 -5.73
N PRO A 482 25.93 -2.63 -4.58
CA PRO A 482 26.15 -4.01 -4.15
C PRO A 482 25.26 -5.01 -4.92
N SER A 483 25.66 -6.28 -5.00
CA SER A 483 25.04 -7.34 -5.82
C SER A 483 23.74 -7.92 -5.27
N ASP A 484 22.62 -7.84 -6.00
CA ASP A 484 21.31 -8.39 -5.60
C ASP A 484 21.31 -9.94 -5.42
N TRP A 485 20.20 -10.54 -4.98
CA TRP A 485 20.16 -11.98 -4.67
C TRP A 485 20.37 -12.87 -5.91
N PHE A 486 19.97 -12.39 -7.09
CA PHE A 486 20.15 -13.06 -8.37
C PHE A 486 21.61 -12.94 -8.81
N GLU A 487 22.22 -11.76 -8.68
CA GLU A 487 23.64 -11.53 -8.95
C GLU A 487 24.53 -12.34 -7.99
N GLU A 488 24.19 -12.42 -6.70
CA GLU A 488 24.87 -13.23 -5.68
C GLU A 488 24.81 -14.74 -6.00
N LEU A 489 23.66 -15.24 -6.46
CA LEU A 489 23.47 -16.67 -6.76
C LEU A 489 24.05 -17.09 -8.11
N PHE A 490 23.82 -16.31 -9.17
CA PHE A 490 24.15 -16.70 -10.55
C PHE A 490 25.43 -16.04 -11.10
N GLY A 491 25.94 -15.00 -10.44
CA GLY A 491 27.20 -14.32 -10.76
C GLY A 491 27.08 -13.20 -11.81
N PHE A 492 25.87 -12.70 -12.08
CA PHE A 492 25.62 -11.58 -13.01
C PHE A 492 24.24 -10.94 -12.77
N ARG A 493 24.06 -9.67 -13.13
CA ARG A 493 22.77 -8.96 -13.00
C ARG A 493 21.73 -9.45 -14.01
N GLU A 494 20.50 -9.63 -13.53
CA GLU A 494 19.37 -10.08 -14.36
C GLU A 494 19.05 -9.07 -15.48
N ARG A 495 18.98 -7.77 -15.15
CA ARG A 495 18.97 -6.67 -16.14
C ARG A 495 20.38 -6.11 -16.32
N GLY A 496 20.60 -5.41 -17.43
CA GLY A 496 21.88 -4.77 -17.73
C GLY A 496 22.15 -3.49 -16.91
N ALA A 497 23.08 -2.66 -17.38
CA ALA A 497 23.45 -1.42 -16.70
C ALA A 497 22.35 -0.34 -16.76
N SER A 498 21.38 -0.47 -17.69
CA SER A 498 20.20 0.38 -17.77
C SER A 498 18.97 -0.36 -17.24
N ARG A 499 18.13 0.35 -16.47
CA ARG A 499 16.81 -0.16 -16.04
C ARG A 499 15.88 -0.53 -17.20
N PHE A 500 16.19 -0.10 -18.43
CA PHE A 500 15.45 -0.39 -19.66
C PHE A 500 16.00 -1.58 -20.46
N ASP A 501 17.09 -2.24 -20.00
CA ASP A 501 17.66 -3.40 -20.68
C ASP A 501 16.76 -4.64 -20.50
N ASP A 502 16.44 -5.35 -21.59
CA ASP A 502 15.66 -6.59 -21.57
C ASP A 502 16.46 -7.71 -20.86
N PRO A 503 16.00 -8.23 -19.70
CA PRO A 503 16.74 -9.25 -18.97
C PRO A 503 16.85 -10.57 -19.74
N TYR A 504 15.98 -10.85 -20.72
CA TYR A 504 16.13 -12.03 -21.58
C TYR A 504 17.46 -12.01 -22.33
N VAL A 505 17.99 -10.83 -22.66
CA VAL A 505 19.32 -10.69 -23.29
C VAL A 505 20.43 -11.11 -22.33
N SER A 506 20.44 -10.58 -21.10
CA SER A 506 21.45 -10.93 -20.09
C SER A 506 21.37 -12.42 -19.71
N VAL A 507 20.17 -12.92 -19.42
CA VAL A 507 19.96 -14.30 -18.97
C VAL A 507 20.28 -15.31 -20.08
N TYR A 508 19.95 -15.05 -21.35
CA TYR A 508 20.34 -15.95 -22.45
C TYR A 508 21.84 -15.88 -22.79
N GLN A 509 22.50 -14.74 -22.57
CA GLN A 509 23.95 -14.62 -22.72
C GLN A 509 24.71 -15.34 -21.61
N ASN A 510 24.26 -15.23 -20.37
CA ASN A 510 25.01 -15.64 -19.17
C ASN A 510 24.58 -17.01 -18.60
N MET A 511 23.36 -17.49 -18.87
CA MET A 511 22.92 -18.83 -18.47
C MET A 511 22.89 -19.82 -19.64
N LYS A 512 22.87 -21.11 -19.32
CA LYS A 512 22.69 -22.20 -20.27
C LYS A 512 21.86 -23.32 -19.65
N LEU A 513 20.67 -23.55 -20.21
CA LEU A 513 19.93 -24.79 -19.96
C LEU A 513 20.69 -25.98 -20.56
N VAL A 514 21.03 -26.96 -19.72
CA VAL A 514 21.63 -28.23 -20.10
C VAL A 514 20.60 -29.33 -19.82
N ARG A 515 20.22 -30.05 -20.87
CA ARG A 515 19.56 -31.36 -20.74
C ARG A 515 20.67 -32.40 -20.55
N PRO A 516 20.61 -33.28 -19.54
CA PRO A 516 21.67 -34.25 -19.34
C PRO A 516 21.71 -35.32 -20.44
N GLY A 517 22.80 -36.09 -20.43
CA GLY A 517 22.87 -37.35 -21.19
C GLY A 517 21.92 -38.41 -20.64
N GLN A 518 21.95 -39.59 -21.26
CA GLN A 518 21.02 -40.72 -21.03
C GLN A 518 21.02 -41.34 -19.61
N TYR A 519 21.75 -40.75 -18.65
CA TYR A 519 22.04 -41.32 -17.33
C TYR A 519 21.97 -40.33 -16.15
N SER A 520 21.41 -39.11 -16.33
CA SER A 520 21.31 -38.11 -15.26
C SER A 520 19.87 -37.58 -15.10
N PHE A 521 19.51 -37.16 -13.88
CA PHE A 521 18.18 -36.72 -13.50
C PHE A 521 17.98 -35.20 -13.68
N GLY A 522 16.77 -34.81 -14.07
CA GLY A 522 16.36 -33.40 -14.17
C GLY A 522 16.99 -32.62 -15.33
N MET A 523 16.53 -31.40 -15.56
CA MET A 523 17.28 -30.39 -16.32
C MET A 523 18.23 -29.65 -15.36
N GLU A 524 19.30 -29.09 -15.91
CA GLU A 524 20.28 -28.30 -15.16
C GLU A 524 20.41 -26.92 -15.80
N MET A 525 20.57 -25.87 -14.99
CA MET A 525 20.97 -24.55 -15.45
C MET A 525 22.45 -24.33 -15.10
N VAL A 526 23.23 -23.84 -16.03
CA VAL A 526 24.66 -23.56 -15.84
C VAL A 526 24.93 -22.07 -16.02
N SER A 527 25.53 -21.42 -15.02
CA SER A 527 26.09 -20.07 -15.18
C SER A 527 27.38 -20.14 -15.98
N ARG A 528 27.50 -19.27 -16.98
CA ARG A 528 28.69 -19.16 -17.83
C ARG A 528 29.76 -18.26 -17.20
N ILE A 529 29.41 -17.49 -16.17
CA ILE A 529 30.32 -16.59 -15.46
C ILE A 529 31.07 -17.38 -14.38
N SER A 530 30.34 -18.03 -13.47
CA SER A 530 30.94 -18.82 -12.37
C SER A 530 31.21 -20.28 -12.75
N GLY A 531 30.64 -20.77 -13.85
CA GLY A 531 30.64 -22.21 -14.20
C GLY A 531 29.67 -23.05 -13.36
N GLU A 532 28.95 -22.43 -12.41
CA GLU A 532 28.13 -23.14 -11.43
C GLU A 532 26.89 -23.79 -12.04
N ARG A 533 26.48 -24.91 -11.43
CA ARG A 533 25.47 -25.83 -11.98
C ARG A 533 24.36 -26.05 -10.96
N PHE A 534 23.13 -25.72 -11.35
CA PHE A 534 21.94 -25.75 -10.50
C PHE A 534 20.91 -26.74 -11.06
N GLN A 535 20.37 -27.65 -10.25
CA GLN A 535 19.37 -28.61 -10.71
C GLN A 535 17.99 -27.95 -10.78
N VAL A 536 17.48 -27.80 -12.00
CA VAL A 536 16.12 -27.29 -12.32
C VAL A 536 15.06 -28.36 -12.06
N GLY A 537 15.44 -29.64 -12.18
CA GLY A 537 14.48 -30.75 -12.11
C GLY A 537 13.62 -30.82 -13.39
N SER A 538 12.35 -31.19 -13.28
CA SER A 538 11.40 -31.23 -14.41
C SER A 538 10.18 -30.37 -14.15
N PHE A 539 9.77 -29.58 -15.15
CA PHE A 539 8.54 -28.79 -15.10
C PHE A 539 7.47 -29.39 -16.02
N GLU A 540 6.28 -29.61 -15.46
CA GLU A 540 5.09 -30.06 -16.20
C GLU A 540 3.86 -29.22 -15.82
N MET A 541 2.85 -29.20 -16.70
CA MET A 541 1.57 -28.51 -16.46
C MET A 541 0.38 -29.51 -16.53
N PRO A 542 0.32 -30.54 -15.65
CA PRO A 542 -0.73 -31.55 -15.70
C PRO A 542 -2.09 -30.98 -15.28
N THR A 543 -3.16 -31.42 -15.94
CA THR A 543 -4.53 -31.16 -15.45
C THR A 543 -4.88 -32.08 -14.29
N LEU A 544 -5.85 -31.69 -13.45
CA LEU A 544 -6.39 -32.57 -12.42
C LEU A 544 -6.89 -33.91 -13.02
N LYS A 545 -7.41 -33.90 -14.25
CA LYS A 545 -7.76 -35.13 -14.98
C LYS A 545 -6.55 -36.05 -15.20
N ASP A 546 -5.40 -35.52 -15.59
CA ASP A 546 -4.17 -36.30 -15.85
C ASP A 546 -3.60 -36.87 -14.53
N LEU A 547 -3.63 -36.07 -13.46
CA LEU A 547 -3.26 -36.50 -12.12
C LEU A 547 -4.18 -37.61 -11.58
N ARG A 548 -5.49 -37.51 -11.82
CA ARG A 548 -6.45 -38.57 -11.49
C ARG A 548 -6.24 -39.83 -12.34
N GLN A 549 -5.96 -39.71 -13.63
CA GLN A 549 -5.74 -40.86 -14.53
C GLN A 549 -4.44 -41.62 -14.23
N SER A 550 -3.41 -40.93 -13.72
CA SER A 550 -2.15 -41.54 -13.29
C SER A 550 -2.19 -42.14 -11.88
N THR A 551 -3.28 -41.93 -11.12
CA THR A 551 -3.40 -42.29 -9.69
C THR A 551 -4.45 -43.39 -9.43
N PRO A 552 -4.07 -44.57 -8.92
CA PRO A 552 -4.98 -45.71 -8.75
C PRO A 552 -5.88 -45.58 -7.50
N ILE A 553 -7.11 -45.10 -7.71
CA ILE A 553 -8.20 -45.08 -6.71
C ILE A 553 -8.66 -46.51 -6.39
N ASN A 554 -9.01 -46.78 -5.13
CA ASN A 554 -9.38 -48.11 -4.66
C ASN A 554 -10.83 -48.17 -4.14
N TYR A 555 -11.69 -48.93 -4.81
CA TYR A 555 -13.13 -49.02 -4.48
C TYR A 555 -13.51 -50.22 -3.57
N GLY A 556 -12.55 -51.02 -3.07
CA GLY A 556 -12.91 -52.31 -2.46
C GLY A 556 -11.96 -52.99 -1.48
N LEU A 557 -11.03 -52.27 -0.83
CA LEU A 557 -10.14 -52.86 0.19
C LEU A 557 -10.11 -52.03 1.47
N ARG A 558 -10.39 -52.67 2.62
CA ARG A 558 -10.22 -52.07 3.95
C ARG A 558 -8.75 -51.73 4.21
N ALA A 559 -8.41 -50.45 4.24
CA ALA A 559 -7.12 -49.98 4.72
C ALA A 559 -6.94 -50.42 6.18
N ARG A 560 -5.79 -51.02 6.50
CA ARG A 560 -5.54 -51.64 7.82
C ARG A 560 -4.55 -50.85 8.70
N ARG A 561 -4.26 -49.62 8.29
CA ARG A 561 -3.51 -48.55 8.97
C ARG A 561 -3.99 -47.21 8.38
N GLN A 562 -3.90 -46.13 9.16
CA GLN A 562 -3.95 -44.78 8.60
C GLN A 562 -2.77 -44.59 7.63
N THR A 563 -3.05 -44.00 6.47
CA THR A 563 -2.04 -43.72 5.40
C THR A 563 -2.00 -42.23 5.03
N VAL A 564 -2.77 -41.41 5.73
CA VAL A 564 -2.76 -39.96 5.65
C VAL A 564 -2.84 -39.45 7.09
N GLN A 565 -2.01 -38.48 7.44
CA GLN A 565 -2.12 -37.68 8.68
C GLN A 565 -2.19 -36.21 8.31
N VAL A 566 -2.86 -35.40 9.14
CA VAL A 566 -2.96 -33.94 8.96
C VAL A 566 -2.52 -33.22 10.24
N GLN A 567 -1.72 -32.17 10.11
CA GLN A 567 -1.25 -31.34 11.22
C GLN A 567 -1.32 -29.86 10.84
N ASN A 568 -1.63 -28.97 11.78
CA ASN A 568 -1.38 -27.53 11.65
C ASN A 568 0.04 -27.25 12.17
N ILE A 569 0.82 -26.43 11.47
CA ILE A 569 2.12 -25.93 11.96
C ILE A 569 2.24 -24.43 11.73
N ILE A 570 2.98 -23.75 12.62
CA ILE A 570 3.42 -22.36 12.44
C ILE A 570 4.89 -22.39 12.05
N ALA A 571 5.24 -21.90 10.86
CA ALA A 571 6.61 -21.91 10.32
C ALA A 571 6.79 -20.95 9.14
N ASP A 572 8.02 -20.47 8.93
CA ASP A 572 8.42 -19.85 7.66
C ASP A 572 8.60 -20.94 6.59
N VAL A 573 8.01 -20.72 5.41
CA VAL A 573 8.14 -21.64 4.26
C VAL A 573 9.58 -21.77 3.77
N LYS A 574 10.42 -20.75 3.96
CA LYS A 574 11.84 -20.78 3.59
C LYS A 574 12.62 -21.75 4.47
N ASP A 575 12.42 -21.69 5.78
CA ASP A 575 13.10 -22.60 6.71
C ASP A 575 12.61 -24.04 6.54
N LEU A 576 11.34 -24.25 6.15
CA LEU A 576 10.85 -25.57 5.73
C LEU A 576 11.52 -26.08 4.45
N HIS A 577 11.80 -25.24 3.45
CA HIS A 577 12.59 -25.65 2.26
C HIS A 577 14.05 -25.99 2.62
N ARG A 578 14.63 -25.24 3.57
CA ARG A 578 16.04 -25.36 3.99
C ARG A 578 16.30 -26.51 4.94
N ASP A 579 15.32 -26.94 5.74
CA ASP A 579 15.43 -28.12 6.59
C ASP A 579 15.63 -29.40 5.75
N ARG A 580 16.79 -30.03 5.91
CA ARG A 580 17.17 -31.27 5.23
C ARG A 580 16.26 -32.46 5.58
N SER A 581 15.52 -32.40 6.68
CA SER A 581 14.49 -33.41 6.96
C SER A 581 13.33 -33.39 5.94
N ASN A 582 13.26 -32.37 5.07
CA ASN A 582 12.28 -32.19 4.02
C ASN A 582 12.83 -32.45 2.60
N GLU A 583 13.99 -33.10 2.46
CA GLU A 583 14.48 -33.62 1.18
C GLU A 583 13.41 -34.52 0.51
N GLY A 584 13.04 -34.20 -0.72
CA GLY A 584 11.97 -34.87 -1.47
C GLY A 584 10.53 -34.49 -1.05
N ALA A 585 10.33 -33.53 -0.16
CA ALA A 585 9.00 -33.06 0.25
C ALA A 585 8.26 -32.29 -0.88
N VAL A 586 6.95 -32.16 -0.73
CA VAL A 586 6.07 -31.43 -1.64
C VAL A 586 5.62 -30.12 -1.02
N PHE A 587 5.82 -29.01 -1.72
CA PHE A 587 5.41 -27.68 -1.29
C PHE A 587 4.34 -27.11 -2.23
N GLN A 588 3.21 -26.68 -1.66
CA GLN A 588 2.20 -25.93 -2.40
C GLN A 588 2.60 -24.46 -2.45
N VAL A 589 2.90 -23.96 -3.65
CA VAL A 589 3.32 -22.57 -3.84
C VAL A 589 2.14 -21.75 -4.32
N ALA A 590 1.79 -20.69 -3.59
CA ALA A 590 0.80 -19.71 -4.04
C ALA A 590 1.39 -18.90 -5.21
N SER A 591 0.68 -18.84 -6.33
CA SER A 591 1.20 -18.39 -7.62
C SER A 591 0.09 -17.86 -8.52
N GLN A 592 0.42 -17.37 -9.71
CA GLN A 592 -0.51 -16.96 -10.77
C GLN A 592 -0.78 -18.09 -11.78
N THR A 593 -1.72 -17.93 -12.71
CA THR A 593 -2.04 -18.98 -13.70
C THR A 593 -0.93 -19.21 -14.74
N ASN A 594 0.05 -18.31 -14.81
CA ASN A 594 1.28 -18.44 -15.60
C ASN A 594 2.44 -19.12 -14.82
N PHE A 595 2.23 -19.47 -13.55
CA PHE A 595 3.23 -20.02 -12.63
C PHE A 595 4.42 -19.09 -12.37
N LEU A 596 4.15 -17.78 -12.34
CA LEU A 596 5.06 -16.75 -11.88
C LEU A 596 4.46 -16.07 -10.64
N GLU A 597 5.33 -15.36 -9.94
CA GLU A 597 5.02 -14.70 -8.67
C GLU A 597 5.19 -13.17 -8.84
N MET A 598 4.64 -12.62 -9.94
CA MET A 598 4.73 -11.19 -10.24
C MET A 598 3.90 -10.38 -9.25
N THR A 599 4.43 -9.23 -8.80
CA THR A 599 3.81 -8.47 -7.70
C THR A 599 2.44 -7.86 -8.05
N SER A 600 2.04 -7.86 -9.33
CA SER A 600 0.74 -7.33 -9.77
C SER A 600 0.29 -7.85 -11.15
N PRO A 601 -0.99 -7.65 -11.54
CA PRO A 601 -1.46 -7.86 -12.92
C PRO A 601 -0.86 -6.90 -13.96
N LEU A 602 -0.01 -5.95 -13.55
CA LEU A 602 0.75 -5.09 -14.45
C LEU A 602 2.15 -5.65 -14.73
N GLY A 603 2.75 -6.35 -13.77
CA GLY A 603 4.10 -6.94 -13.89
C GLY A 603 4.15 -8.04 -14.96
N VAL A 604 5.14 -7.96 -15.85
CA VAL A 604 5.32 -8.88 -16.98
C VAL A 604 6.54 -9.79 -16.77
N PRO A 605 6.67 -10.92 -17.48
CA PRO A 605 7.88 -11.75 -17.47
C PRO A 605 9.19 -10.97 -17.71
N GLU A 606 9.14 -9.91 -18.52
CA GLU A 606 10.24 -8.96 -18.73
C GLU A 606 10.66 -8.15 -17.49
N ASP A 607 9.83 -8.06 -16.44
CA ASP A 607 10.21 -7.45 -15.15
C ASP A 607 11.16 -8.33 -14.32
N GLY A 608 11.30 -9.60 -14.71
CA GLY A 608 12.27 -10.53 -14.17
C GLY A 608 11.86 -11.15 -12.84
N ILE A 609 12.77 -11.91 -12.24
CA ILE A 609 12.55 -12.61 -10.97
C ILE A 609 13.36 -12.00 -9.82
N THR A 610 14.34 -11.13 -10.09
CA THR A 610 15.09 -10.39 -9.05
C THR A 610 14.13 -9.65 -8.12
N GLY A 611 13.10 -9.03 -8.67
CA GLY A 611 12.07 -8.29 -7.93
C GLY A 611 11.30 -9.11 -6.88
N TYR A 612 11.34 -10.44 -6.92
CA TYR A 612 10.66 -11.31 -5.96
C TYR A 612 11.14 -11.09 -4.51
N MET A 613 12.34 -10.53 -4.31
CA MET A 613 12.84 -10.20 -2.97
C MET A 613 12.02 -9.13 -2.24
N HIS A 614 11.27 -8.30 -2.98
CA HIS A 614 10.42 -7.24 -2.43
C HIS A 614 8.98 -7.73 -2.12
N ASP A 615 8.64 -8.95 -2.50
CA ASP A 615 7.37 -9.57 -2.16
C ASP A 615 7.57 -10.56 -1.00
N HIS A 616 6.87 -10.32 0.11
CA HIS A 616 7.00 -11.09 1.34
C HIS A 616 5.88 -12.13 1.50
N THR A 617 5.08 -12.37 0.47
CA THR A 617 4.08 -13.45 0.47
C THR A 617 4.73 -14.82 0.26
N GLN A 618 4.03 -15.89 0.68
CA GLN A 618 4.54 -17.26 0.66
C GLN A 618 4.90 -17.78 -0.75
N GLY A 619 4.36 -17.17 -1.82
CA GLY A 619 4.64 -17.54 -3.21
C GLY A 619 6.09 -17.28 -3.62
N PRO A 620 6.47 -15.99 -3.81
CA PRO A 620 7.83 -15.60 -4.17
C PRO A 620 8.86 -16.05 -3.12
N ALA A 621 8.46 -16.14 -1.84
CA ALA A 621 9.27 -16.80 -0.81
C ALA A 621 9.69 -18.23 -1.20
N CYS A 622 8.75 -19.12 -1.54
CA CYS A 622 9.08 -20.46 -2.05
C CYS A 622 9.84 -20.42 -3.39
N ALA A 623 9.47 -19.52 -4.29
CA ALA A 623 10.05 -19.45 -5.63
C ALA A 623 11.54 -19.06 -5.61
N MET A 624 11.98 -18.21 -4.67
CA MET A 624 13.38 -17.85 -4.46
C MET A 624 14.21 -19.00 -3.85
N GLU A 625 13.63 -19.80 -2.95
CA GLU A 625 14.34 -20.97 -2.39
C GLU A 625 14.68 -22.01 -3.46
N CYS A 626 13.94 -22.06 -4.57
CA CYS A 626 14.19 -22.92 -5.73
C CYS A 626 14.44 -22.12 -7.01
N ALA A 627 15.30 -21.11 -6.92
CA ALA A 627 15.53 -20.11 -7.97
C ALA A 627 15.85 -20.68 -9.35
N ALA A 628 16.53 -21.82 -9.46
CA ALA A 628 16.83 -22.46 -10.74
C ALA A 628 15.55 -22.92 -11.49
N GLY A 629 14.55 -23.41 -10.75
CA GLY A 629 13.22 -23.70 -11.28
C GLY A 629 12.48 -22.43 -11.69
N THR A 630 12.59 -21.36 -10.91
CA THR A 630 11.93 -20.07 -11.17
C THR A 630 12.52 -19.34 -12.37
N LEU A 631 13.85 -19.30 -12.50
CA LEU A 631 14.56 -18.81 -13.69
C LEU A 631 14.19 -19.65 -14.92
N TYR A 632 14.00 -20.97 -14.78
CA TYR A 632 13.46 -21.80 -15.86
C TYR A 632 12.03 -21.40 -16.24
N ARG A 633 11.09 -21.25 -15.29
CA ARG A 633 9.69 -20.89 -15.57
C ARG A 633 9.53 -19.51 -16.22
N ASN A 634 10.40 -18.55 -15.93
CA ASN A 634 10.36 -17.23 -16.57
C ASN A 634 11.05 -17.24 -17.96
N TYR A 635 12.29 -17.75 -18.03
CA TYR A 635 13.17 -17.57 -19.19
C TYR A 635 13.28 -18.78 -20.14
N PHE A 636 13.12 -20.02 -19.67
CA PHE A 636 13.48 -21.22 -20.48
C PHE A 636 12.36 -22.24 -20.70
N VAL A 637 11.17 -22.03 -20.11
CA VAL A 637 9.99 -22.83 -20.42
C VAL A 637 9.56 -22.61 -21.88
N LYS A 638 9.14 -23.68 -22.59
CA LYS A 638 8.64 -23.53 -23.96
C LYS A 638 7.16 -23.16 -23.93
N VAL A 639 6.85 -21.91 -24.24
CA VAL A 639 5.44 -21.48 -24.42
C VAL A 639 5.06 -21.71 -25.88
N LEU A 640 4.00 -22.49 -26.09
CA LEU A 640 3.49 -22.78 -27.44
C LEU A 640 2.48 -21.72 -27.84
N GLU A 641 2.73 -21.01 -28.94
CA GLU A 641 1.79 -20.04 -29.48
C GLU A 641 0.47 -20.71 -29.89
N ASN A 642 -0.65 -20.08 -29.54
CA ASN A 642 -1.98 -20.57 -29.90
C ASN A 642 -2.16 -20.48 -31.41
N LYS A 643 -2.32 -21.65 -32.04
CA LYS A 643 -2.46 -21.88 -33.49
C LYS A 643 -3.14 -20.72 -34.23
N THR A 644 -2.41 -20.07 -35.12
CA THR A 644 -3.03 -19.37 -36.25
C THR A 644 -3.80 -20.39 -37.11
N ALA A 645 -4.82 -19.93 -37.85
CA ALA A 645 -5.76 -20.83 -38.54
C ALA A 645 -5.14 -21.65 -39.70
N ALA A 646 -3.88 -21.40 -40.06
CA ALA A 646 -3.10 -22.22 -40.98
C ALA A 646 -2.03 -22.99 -40.18
N GLY A 647 -2.19 -24.31 -40.03
CA GLY A 647 -1.40 -25.15 -39.13
C GLY A 647 0.04 -25.42 -39.55
N VAL A 648 0.88 -24.38 -39.56
CA VAL A 648 2.34 -24.45 -39.69
C VAL A 648 2.94 -24.28 -38.29
N MET A 649 3.83 -25.18 -37.87
CA MET A 649 4.71 -24.93 -36.72
C MET A 649 5.90 -24.11 -37.22
N ASP A 650 6.15 -22.94 -36.63
CA ASP A 650 7.49 -22.34 -36.69
C ASP A 650 8.40 -23.15 -35.74
N ASP A 651 9.38 -23.84 -36.30
CA ASP A 651 10.33 -24.67 -35.55
C ASP A 651 11.51 -23.84 -35.00
N ASP A 652 11.46 -22.51 -35.15
CA ASP A 652 12.39 -21.58 -34.49
C ASP A 652 12.30 -21.73 -32.97
N THR A 653 13.23 -22.54 -32.48
CA THR A 653 13.16 -23.13 -31.15
C THR A 653 13.58 -22.15 -30.07
N VAL A 654 14.18 -21.01 -30.45
CA VAL A 654 14.58 -19.92 -29.54
C VAL A 654 13.45 -18.91 -29.37
N LYS A 655 12.72 -18.54 -30.43
CA LYS A 655 11.56 -17.63 -30.32
C LYS A 655 10.56 -18.09 -29.26
N ASN A 656 10.34 -19.40 -29.17
CA ASN A 656 9.35 -20.04 -28.29
C ASN A 656 9.85 -20.29 -26.85
N LEU A 657 11.04 -19.83 -26.48
CA LEU A 657 11.53 -19.90 -25.09
C LEU A 657 11.08 -18.69 -24.29
N GLY A 658 10.75 -18.96 -23.03
CA GLY A 658 10.35 -17.96 -22.06
C GLY A 658 8.92 -17.50 -22.21
N GLN A 659 8.37 -17.06 -21.09
CA GLN A 659 7.14 -16.29 -21.04
C GLN A 659 7.48 -14.83 -21.41
N LYS A 660 6.50 -14.09 -21.93
CA LYS A 660 6.62 -12.67 -22.29
C LYS A 660 5.29 -11.95 -22.04
N GLY A 661 5.29 -10.62 -21.98
CA GLY A 661 4.08 -9.82 -21.79
C GLY A 661 2.94 -10.12 -22.79
N ASP A 662 3.27 -10.60 -23.98
CA ASP A 662 2.34 -11.01 -25.04
C ASP A 662 2.07 -12.53 -25.12
N ARG A 663 2.86 -13.37 -24.42
CA ARG A 663 2.82 -14.83 -24.55
C ARG A 663 3.21 -15.56 -23.26
N GLN A 664 2.21 -16.10 -22.54
CA GLN A 664 2.39 -16.75 -21.24
C GLN A 664 1.70 -18.12 -21.19
N LEU A 665 2.02 -18.90 -20.16
CA LEU A 665 1.24 -20.06 -19.76
C LEU A 665 -0.09 -19.59 -19.14
N ASP A 666 -1.15 -20.40 -19.27
CA ASP A 666 -2.41 -20.16 -18.55
C ASP A 666 -3.05 -21.48 -18.10
N ALA A 667 -2.92 -21.76 -16.80
CA ALA A 667 -3.51 -22.91 -16.12
C ALA A 667 -5.05 -22.93 -16.15
N LEU A 668 -5.70 -21.79 -16.43
CA LEU A 668 -7.15 -21.67 -16.56
C LEU A 668 -7.68 -21.80 -17.99
N GLU A 669 -6.85 -21.76 -19.04
CA GLU A 669 -7.34 -21.88 -20.43
C GLU A 669 -7.99 -23.26 -20.72
N GLY A 670 -7.67 -24.29 -19.93
CA GLY A 670 -8.44 -25.55 -19.91
C GLY A 670 -9.90 -25.36 -19.46
N LEU A 671 -10.10 -24.64 -18.36
CA LEU A 671 -11.42 -24.30 -17.80
C LEU A 671 -12.17 -23.28 -18.65
N ALA A 672 -11.48 -22.23 -19.12
CA ALA A 672 -12.04 -21.22 -20.00
C ALA A 672 -12.63 -21.89 -21.25
N ARG A 673 -11.86 -22.75 -21.92
CA ARG A 673 -12.32 -23.51 -23.09
C ARG A 673 -13.47 -24.47 -22.79
N ALA A 674 -13.53 -25.05 -21.60
CA ALA A 674 -14.65 -25.91 -21.17
C ALA A 674 -15.93 -25.10 -20.82
N LEU A 675 -15.80 -23.81 -20.52
CA LEU A 675 -16.91 -22.89 -20.25
C LEU A 675 -17.40 -22.11 -21.48
N ARG A 676 -16.53 -21.75 -22.44
CA ARG A 676 -16.86 -20.96 -23.64
C ARG A 676 -18.12 -21.46 -24.36
N ASP A 677 -19.09 -20.57 -24.55
CA ASP A 677 -20.10 -20.74 -25.59
C ASP A 677 -19.52 -20.23 -26.94
N PRO A 678 -19.83 -20.86 -28.09
CA PRO A 678 -19.37 -20.39 -29.40
C PRO A 678 -19.76 -18.95 -29.79
N GLN A 679 -20.72 -18.31 -29.09
CA GLN A 679 -21.16 -16.93 -29.35
C GLN A 679 -20.67 -15.91 -28.29
N ASP A 680 -20.02 -16.36 -27.22
CA ASP A 680 -19.62 -15.53 -26.08
C ASP A 680 -18.20 -14.97 -26.21
N LYS A 681 -18.00 -13.76 -25.69
CA LYS A 681 -16.69 -13.09 -25.57
C LYS A 681 -15.83 -13.69 -24.46
N GLY A 682 -16.45 -14.40 -23.51
CA GLY A 682 -15.78 -15.08 -22.41
C GLY A 682 -15.90 -14.33 -21.08
N TYR A 683 -15.85 -15.10 -19.99
CA TYR A 683 -16.17 -14.64 -18.64
C TYR A 683 -15.04 -13.86 -17.92
N TRP A 684 -13.80 -14.01 -18.38
CA TRP A 684 -12.64 -13.29 -17.85
C TRP A 684 -11.55 -13.15 -18.93
N LEU A 685 -10.64 -12.20 -18.71
CA LEU A 685 -9.37 -12.06 -19.41
C LEU A 685 -8.24 -12.45 -18.45
N THR A 686 -7.38 -13.37 -18.88
CA THR A 686 -6.12 -13.64 -18.15
C THR A 686 -5.12 -12.54 -18.48
N ARG A 687 -4.74 -11.72 -17.50
CA ARG A 687 -3.74 -10.66 -17.63
C ARG A 687 -2.59 -10.96 -16.66
N ASN A 688 -1.39 -11.21 -17.20
CA ASN A 688 -0.20 -11.56 -16.40
C ASN A 688 -0.46 -12.66 -15.36
N GLY A 689 -1.24 -13.68 -15.75
CA GLY A 689 -1.62 -14.79 -14.87
C GLY A 689 -2.73 -14.50 -13.85
N TYR A 690 -3.34 -13.31 -13.86
CA TYR A 690 -4.54 -12.98 -13.07
C TYR A 690 -5.81 -13.10 -13.92
N ALA A 691 -6.82 -13.83 -13.44
CA ALA A 691 -8.12 -13.95 -14.09
C ALA A 691 -9.04 -12.78 -13.73
N ILE A 692 -9.09 -11.75 -14.59
CA ILE A 692 -9.90 -10.54 -14.38
C ILE A 692 -11.24 -10.68 -15.13
N PRO A 693 -12.39 -10.67 -14.45
CA PRO A 693 -13.71 -10.74 -15.09
C PRO A 693 -13.91 -9.70 -16.18
N THR A 694 -14.58 -10.08 -17.27
CA THR A 694 -14.84 -9.18 -18.42
C THR A 694 -15.84 -8.08 -18.08
N ASP A 695 -16.91 -8.43 -17.38
CA ASP A 695 -17.80 -7.48 -16.70
C ASP A 695 -18.59 -8.18 -15.56
N PRO A 696 -19.11 -7.42 -14.56
CA PRO A 696 -19.84 -8.01 -13.43
C PRO A 696 -21.12 -8.77 -13.79
N SER A 697 -21.79 -8.43 -14.89
CA SER A 697 -23.06 -9.05 -15.28
C SER A 697 -22.85 -10.41 -15.94
N THR A 698 -21.89 -10.49 -16.87
CA THR A 698 -21.48 -11.75 -17.53
C THR A 698 -20.85 -12.72 -16.52
N PHE A 699 -20.09 -12.21 -15.54
CA PHE A 699 -19.56 -13.02 -14.45
C PHE A 699 -20.65 -13.51 -13.47
N LYS A 700 -21.67 -12.69 -13.19
CA LYS A 700 -22.86 -13.11 -12.42
C LYS A 700 -23.69 -14.14 -13.16
N GLU A 701 -23.76 -14.09 -14.50
CA GLU A 701 -24.36 -15.15 -15.29
C GLU A 701 -23.59 -16.47 -15.16
N LEU A 702 -22.25 -16.44 -15.23
CA LEU A 702 -21.41 -17.62 -14.97
C LEU A 702 -21.68 -18.20 -13.58
N ALA A 703 -21.74 -17.37 -12.54
CA ALA A 703 -22.07 -17.80 -11.19
C ALA A 703 -23.43 -18.52 -11.13
N GLY A 704 -24.44 -17.97 -11.81
CA GLY A 704 -25.75 -18.59 -11.97
C GLY A 704 -25.72 -19.89 -12.78
N ARG A 705 -24.90 -19.98 -13.83
CA ARG A 705 -24.71 -21.17 -14.67
C ARG A 705 -24.05 -22.30 -13.88
N LEU A 706 -22.97 -22.01 -13.16
CA LEU A 706 -22.28 -22.96 -12.28
C LEU A 706 -23.21 -23.48 -11.17
N ARG A 707 -24.00 -22.60 -10.54
CA ARG A 707 -25.01 -22.98 -9.53
C ARG A 707 -26.14 -23.88 -10.07
N ARG A 708 -26.33 -23.98 -11.40
CA ARG A 708 -27.33 -24.85 -12.06
C ARG A 708 -26.76 -26.16 -12.61
N MET A 709 -25.44 -26.31 -12.67
CA MET A 709 -24.79 -27.52 -13.19
C MET A 709 -24.91 -28.69 -12.22
N SER A 710 -24.99 -29.92 -12.76
CA SER A 710 -24.89 -31.13 -11.96
C SER A 710 -23.50 -31.28 -11.31
N PRO A 711 -23.37 -32.01 -10.18
CA PRO A 711 -22.06 -32.28 -9.58
C PRO A 711 -21.06 -32.94 -10.54
N SER A 712 -21.55 -33.72 -11.52
CA SER A 712 -20.75 -34.31 -12.60
C SER A 712 -20.22 -33.28 -13.61
N GLU A 713 -21.00 -32.27 -13.96
CA GLU A 713 -20.54 -31.18 -14.85
C GLU A 713 -19.52 -30.29 -14.13
N VAL A 714 -19.77 -29.95 -12.86
CA VAL A 714 -18.83 -29.21 -12.02
C VAL A 714 -17.52 -29.98 -11.83
N ASP A 715 -17.56 -31.31 -11.65
CA ASP A 715 -16.33 -32.11 -11.56
C ASP A 715 -15.57 -32.20 -12.89
N ASN A 716 -16.28 -32.30 -14.03
CA ASN A 716 -15.65 -32.25 -15.36
C ASN A 716 -14.96 -30.90 -15.62
N LEU A 717 -15.58 -29.79 -15.24
CA LEU A 717 -14.97 -28.46 -15.28
C LEU A 717 -13.73 -28.39 -14.38
N ARG A 718 -13.87 -28.79 -13.11
CA ARG A 718 -12.75 -28.83 -12.14
C ARG A 718 -11.57 -29.65 -12.65
N ALA A 719 -11.84 -30.80 -13.29
CA ALA A 719 -10.84 -31.69 -13.85
C ALA A 719 -10.04 -31.10 -15.04
N SER A 720 -10.52 -30.01 -15.65
CA SER A 720 -9.84 -29.34 -16.78
C SER A 720 -8.80 -28.29 -16.36
N ILE A 721 -8.76 -27.93 -15.09
CA ILE A 721 -7.77 -27.00 -14.51
C ILE A 721 -6.40 -27.71 -14.39
N ALA A 722 -5.32 -26.96 -14.66
CA ALA A 722 -3.95 -27.41 -14.46
C ALA A 722 -3.27 -26.79 -13.23
N VAL A 723 -2.14 -27.36 -12.82
CA VAL A 723 -1.18 -26.79 -11.85
C VAL A 723 0.23 -26.90 -12.42
N GLY A 724 1.16 -26.06 -11.97
CA GLY A 724 2.55 -26.11 -12.41
C GLY A 724 3.37 -27.01 -11.47
N VAL A 725 3.90 -28.12 -11.96
CA VAL A 725 4.67 -29.07 -11.14
C VAL A 725 6.14 -28.95 -11.49
N GLN A 726 6.90 -28.30 -10.61
CA GLN A 726 8.37 -28.26 -10.65
C GLN A 726 8.90 -29.38 -9.74
N ALA A 727 9.04 -30.59 -10.30
CA ALA A 727 9.51 -31.75 -9.56
C ALA A 727 11.05 -31.80 -9.49
N ASP A 728 11.56 -32.25 -8.35
CA ASP A 728 12.98 -32.51 -8.08
C ASP A 728 13.89 -31.29 -8.35
N THR A 729 13.44 -30.09 -8.00
CA THR A 729 14.21 -28.84 -8.13
C THR A 729 15.09 -28.62 -6.90
N GLN A 730 16.29 -28.09 -7.10
CA GLN A 730 17.25 -27.80 -6.02
C GLN A 730 16.76 -26.69 -5.10
N VAL A 731 17.06 -26.80 -3.80
CA VAL A 731 17.00 -25.68 -2.86
C VAL A 731 18.32 -24.88 -2.99
N THR A 732 18.26 -23.72 -3.62
CA THR A 732 19.44 -22.95 -4.09
C THR A 732 20.07 -22.06 -3.02
N THR A 733 19.41 -21.87 -1.88
CA THR A 733 19.80 -20.99 -0.77
C THR A 733 20.73 -21.63 0.26
N ILE A 734 21.06 -22.92 0.10
CA ILE A 734 21.89 -23.68 1.03
C ILE A 734 23.08 -24.33 0.33
N LYS A 735 24.13 -24.65 1.11
CA LYS A 735 25.37 -25.24 0.59
C LYS A 735 25.22 -26.70 0.12
N ASP A 736 24.15 -27.40 0.54
CA ASP A 736 23.91 -28.77 0.11
C ASP A 736 23.20 -28.81 -1.25
N ARG A 737 23.94 -29.23 -2.28
CA ARG A 737 23.45 -29.26 -3.67
C ARG A 737 22.62 -30.50 -4.01
N LEU A 738 22.40 -31.41 -3.06
CA LEU A 738 21.60 -32.63 -3.24
C LEU A 738 20.16 -32.43 -2.77
N GLN A 739 19.93 -31.53 -1.82
CA GLN A 739 18.62 -31.19 -1.30
C GLN A 739 17.71 -30.64 -2.40
N THR A 740 16.70 -31.44 -2.72
CA THR A 740 15.71 -31.16 -3.77
C THR A 740 14.30 -31.32 -3.23
N VAL A 741 13.35 -30.60 -3.80
CA VAL A 741 11.93 -30.62 -3.41
C VAL A 741 11.04 -30.65 -4.66
N THR A 742 9.76 -30.96 -4.49
CA THR A 742 8.75 -30.79 -5.54
C THR A 742 7.85 -29.60 -5.19
N GLN A 743 7.81 -28.59 -6.04
CA GLN A 743 6.93 -27.42 -5.86
C GLN A 743 5.71 -27.52 -6.79
N VAL A 744 4.52 -27.32 -6.23
CA VAL A 744 3.24 -27.34 -6.95
C VAL A 744 2.66 -25.93 -6.94
N TYR A 745 2.88 -25.22 -8.04
CA TYR A 745 2.44 -23.85 -8.28
C TYR A 745 0.94 -23.82 -8.53
N CYS A 746 0.23 -23.20 -7.59
CA CYS A 746 -1.22 -23.18 -7.42
C CYS A 746 -1.73 -21.74 -7.29
N PHE A 747 -2.84 -21.43 -7.95
CA PHE A 747 -3.43 -20.10 -7.98
C PHE A 747 -4.85 -20.10 -7.43
N ALA A 748 -5.32 -18.94 -6.97
CA ALA A 748 -6.73 -18.70 -6.63
C ALA A 748 -7.31 -17.62 -7.55
N LEU A 749 -8.61 -17.33 -7.41
CA LEU A 749 -9.19 -16.16 -8.08
C LEU A 749 -8.87 -14.88 -7.31
N PRO A 750 -8.61 -13.75 -7.99
CA PRO A 750 -8.22 -12.50 -7.35
C PRO A 750 -9.45 -11.71 -6.85
N VAL A 751 -10.21 -12.31 -5.94
CA VAL A 751 -11.52 -11.82 -5.44
C VAL A 751 -11.44 -10.39 -4.87
N ALA A 752 -10.36 -10.05 -4.15
CA ALA A 752 -10.16 -8.71 -3.60
C ALA A 752 -9.74 -7.64 -4.64
N TYR A 753 -9.24 -8.04 -5.81
CA TYR A 753 -8.72 -7.11 -6.83
C TYR A 753 -9.80 -6.55 -7.78
N VAL A 754 -11.06 -6.95 -7.59
CA VAL A 754 -12.14 -6.71 -8.56
C VAL A 754 -13.42 -6.33 -7.84
N HIS A 755 -13.65 -5.02 -7.75
CA HIS A 755 -14.84 -4.42 -7.13
C HIS A 755 -16.11 -4.66 -7.98
N GLY A 756 -17.29 -4.43 -7.38
CA GLY A 756 -18.59 -4.52 -8.08
C GLY A 756 -19.14 -5.93 -8.30
N ILE A 757 -18.39 -6.99 -7.96
CA ILE A 757 -18.86 -8.39 -7.99
C ILE A 757 -19.01 -8.90 -6.55
N ALA A 758 -20.22 -9.32 -6.19
CA ALA A 758 -20.49 -9.84 -4.85
C ALA A 758 -19.73 -11.15 -4.58
N GLN A 759 -19.31 -11.38 -3.33
CA GLN A 759 -18.64 -12.64 -2.94
C GLN A 759 -19.51 -13.88 -3.20
N SER A 760 -20.84 -13.76 -3.24
CA SER A 760 -21.77 -14.81 -3.66
C SER A 760 -21.62 -15.22 -5.14
N ASP A 761 -21.17 -14.29 -5.97
CA ASP A 761 -21.05 -14.47 -7.41
C ASP A 761 -19.64 -14.98 -7.75
N TRP A 762 -18.64 -14.64 -6.93
CA TRP A 762 -17.32 -15.29 -6.90
C TRP A 762 -17.34 -16.75 -6.45
N GLU A 763 -18.12 -17.07 -5.40
CA GLU A 763 -18.13 -18.37 -4.72
C GLU A 763 -18.12 -19.62 -5.63
N PRO A 764 -18.95 -19.72 -6.70
CA PRO A 764 -19.04 -20.96 -7.48
C PRO A 764 -17.79 -21.24 -8.33
N LEU A 765 -17.10 -20.19 -8.81
CA LEU A 765 -15.84 -20.35 -9.56
C LEU A 765 -14.65 -20.44 -8.60
N ALA A 766 -14.63 -19.65 -7.53
CA ALA A 766 -13.56 -19.66 -6.54
C ALA A 766 -13.43 -21.03 -5.86
N THR A 767 -14.55 -21.58 -5.36
CA THR A 767 -14.55 -22.92 -4.75
C THR A 767 -14.24 -24.03 -5.75
N LEU A 768 -14.59 -23.89 -7.03
CA LEU A 768 -14.24 -24.85 -8.09
C LEU A 768 -12.73 -24.87 -8.36
N VAL A 769 -12.08 -23.69 -8.40
CA VAL A 769 -10.61 -23.57 -8.54
C VAL A 769 -9.89 -24.12 -7.31
N LEU A 770 -10.27 -23.68 -6.10
CA LEU A 770 -9.67 -24.15 -4.84
C LEU A 770 -9.82 -25.67 -4.69
N ASP A 771 -11.01 -26.22 -4.95
CA ASP A 771 -11.25 -27.67 -4.93
C ASP A 771 -10.35 -28.46 -5.90
N SER A 772 -9.83 -27.80 -6.95
CA SER A 772 -8.93 -28.40 -7.93
C SER A 772 -7.49 -28.37 -7.46
N ILE A 773 -6.97 -27.19 -7.08
CA ILE A 773 -5.53 -27.02 -6.77
C ILE A 773 -5.10 -27.84 -5.54
N TYR A 774 -5.93 -27.93 -4.49
CA TYR A 774 -5.64 -28.77 -3.32
C TYR A 774 -5.75 -30.27 -3.65
N GLU A 775 -6.67 -30.69 -4.52
CA GLU A 775 -6.76 -32.09 -4.98
C GLU A 775 -5.52 -32.45 -5.81
N SER A 776 -5.16 -31.61 -6.78
CA SER A 776 -3.96 -31.77 -7.62
C SER A 776 -2.68 -31.86 -6.80
N THR A 777 -2.50 -30.98 -5.81
CA THR A 777 -1.33 -31.00 -4.91
C THR A 777 -1.19 -32.33 -4.18
N LEU A 778 -2.29 -32.85 -3.61
CA LEU A 778 -2.27 -34.13 -2.90
C LEU A 778 -2.12 -35.36 -3.83
N LEU A 779 -2.53 -35.26 -5.10
CA LEU A 779 -2.26 -36.30 -6.10
C LEU A 779 -0.79 -36.30 -6.55
N VAL A 780 -0.17 -35.13 -6.74
CA VAL A 780 1.29 -35.01 -6.96
C VAL A 780 2.05 -35.59 -5.77
N ALA A 781 1.60 -35.33 -4.55
CA ALA A 781 2.17 -35.95 -3.35
C ALA A 781 2.07 -37.49 -3.34
N GLU A 782 1.00 -38.09 -3.88
CA GLU A 782 0.93 -39.55 -4.02
C GLU A 782 1.94 -40.09 -5.05
N GLN A 783 2.17 -39.35 -6.14
CA GLN A 783 3.20 -39.67 -7.12
C GLN A 783 4.61 -39.59 -6.52
N VAL A 784 4.89 -38.57 -5.69
CA VAL A 784 6.15 -38.45 -4.93
C VAL A 784 6.27 -39.61 -3.93
N ALA A 785 5.24 -39.89 -3.13
CA ALA A 785 5.23 -41.01 -2.20
C ALA A 785 5.43 -42.36 -2.92
N ARG A 786 4.97 -42.52 -4.17
CA ARG A 786 5.23 -43.71 -5.01
C ARG A 786 6.70 -43.88 -5.39
N ARG A 787 7.46 -42.79 -5.47
CA ARG A 787 8.92 -42.82 -5.73
C ARG A 787 9.73 -43.08 -4.46
N HIS A 788 9.37 -42.44 -3.33
CA HIS A 788 10.20 -42.44 -2.12
C HIS A 788 9.68 -43.31 -0.95
N GLY A 789 8.47 -43.85 -1.04
CA GLY A 789 7.85 -44.70 0.00
C GLY A 789 6.93 -43.96 0.97
N GLY A 790 7.00 -42.64 1.01
CA GLY A 790 6.12 -41.70 1.71
C GLY A 790 6.40 -40.27 1.22
N ALA A 791 5.61 -39.29 1.62
CA ALA A 791 5.90 -37.89 1.33
C ALA A 791 5.35 -36.96 2.42
N LYS A 792 6.15 -35.96 2.82
CA LYS A 792 5.69 -34.77 3.52
C LYS A 792 5.06 -33.81 2.52
N VAL A 793 3.96 -33.15 2.89
CA VAL A 793 3.26 -32.18 2.05
C VAL A 793 2.97 -30.91 2.84
N TYR A 794 3.47 -29.77 2.37
CA TYR A 794 3.26 -28.46 2.96
C TYR A 794 2.21 -27.70 2.15
N LEU A 795 1.01 -27.56 2.70
CA LEU A 795 -0.10 -26.80 2.12
C LEU A 795 -0.08 -25.36 2.64
N THR A 796 -0.07 -24.40 1.72
CA THR A 796 -0.19 -22.97 2.01
C THR A 796 -1.66 -22.54 1.89
N LEU A 797 -2.04 -21.40 2.48
CA LEU A 797 -3.42 -20.90 2.46
C LEU A 797 -3.72 -20.15 1.15
N VAL A 798 -3.58 -20.85 0.02
CA VAL A 798 -3.69 -20.30 -1.34
C VAL A 798 -5.00 -19.52 -1.51
N GLY A 799 -4.87 -18.22 -1.79
CA GLY A 799 -5.98 -17.28 -1.99
C GLY A 799 -6.46 -16.52 -0.76
N GLY A 800 -6.06 -16.92 0.47
CA GLY A 800 -6.63 -16.43 1.73
C GLY A 800 -6.12 -15.08 2.24
N GLY A 801 -4.95 -14.63 1.74
CA GLY A 801 -4.42 -13.29 2.00
C GLY A 801 -4.93 -12.27 0.98
N VAL A 802 -3.99 -11.56 0.32
CA VAL A 802 -4.25 -10.47 -0.65
C VAL A 802 -5.23 -10.81 -1.79
N PHE A 803 -5.50 -12.07 -2.10
CA PHE A 803 -6.50 -12.49 -3.10
C PHE A 803 -7.95 -12.51 -2.57
N GLY A 804 -8.19 -12.41 -1.26
CA GLY A 804 -9.53 -12.23 -0.68
C GLY A 804 -10.49 -13.42 -0.76
N ASN A 805 -9.98 -14.66 -0.92
CA ASN A 805 -10.82 -15.86 -0.89
C ASN A 805 -11.16 -16.18 0.56
N LYS A 806 -12.43 -16.49 0.86
CA LYS A 806 -12.86 -16.77 2.24
C LYS A 806 -12.10 -17.96 2.81
N GLU A 807 -11.65 -17.85 4.06
CA GLU A 807 -11.08 -18.96 4.82
C GLU A 807 -11.94 -20.22 4.72
N LYS A 808 -13.26 -20.09 4.88
CA LYS A 808 -14.20 -21.21 4.73
C LYS A 808 -14.09 -21.93 3.38
N TRP A 809 -13.91 -21.21 2.27
CA TRP A 809 -13.76 -21.85 0.95
C TRP A 809 -12.46 -22.65 0.86
N ILE A 810 -11.39 -22.16 1.50
CA ILE A 810 -10.08 -22.84 1.59
C ILE A 810 -10.17 -24.07 2.51
N VAL A 811 -10.74 -23.92 3.70
CA VAL A 811 -11.00 -25.01 4.66
C VAL A 811 -11.84 -26.12 4.02
N ASP A 812 -12.95 -25.76 3.36
CA ASP A 812 -13.81 -26.71 2.65
C ASP A 812 -13.05 -27.42 1.50
N ALA A 813 -12.19 -26.71 0.77
CA ALA A 813 -11.41 -27.27 -0.33
C ALA A 813 -10.32 -28.25 0.15
N ILE A 814 -9.57 -27.88 1.20
CA ILE A 814 -8.58 -28.75 1.87
C ILE A 814 -9.28 -30.01 2.41
N GLU A 815 -10.41 -29.85 3.11
CA GLU A 815 -11.15 -30.97 3.67
C GLU A 815 -11.66 -31.94 2.57
N LYS A 816 -12.21 -31.42 1.46
CA LYS A 816 -12.57 -32.24 0.31
C LYS A 816 -11.35 -32.93 -0.30
N ALA A 817 -10.21 -32.24 -0.44
CA ALA A 817 -9.01 -32.79 -1.06
C ALA A 817 -8.43 -33.94 -0.23
N VAL A 818 -8.29 -33.77 1.09
CA VAL A 818 -7.84 -34.83 2.02
C VAL A 818 -8.78 -36.03 1.97
N MET A 819 -10.10 -35.81 2.02
CA MET A 819 -11.10 -36.89 1.96
C MET A 819 -11.26 -37.54 0.57
N LYS A 820 -10.62 -37.00 -0.48
CA LYS A 820 -10.42 -37.66 -1.77
C LYS A 820 -9.13 -38.47 -1.78
N VAL A 821 -7.99 -37.87 -1.41
CA VAL A 821 -6.68 -38.55 -1.49
C VAL A 821 -6.62 -39.78 -0.58
N ALA A 822 -7.29 -39.75 0.58
CA ALA A 822 -7.42 -40.89 1.49
C ALA A 822 -8.07 -42.16 0.87
N LYS A 823 -8.69 -42.05 -0.32
CA LYS A 823 -9.29 -43.18 -1.07
C LYS A 823 -8.33 -43.78 -2.12
N VAL A 824 -7.10 -43.27 -2.22
CA VAL A 824 -6.07 -43.76 -3.14
C VAL A 824 -5.33 -44.96 -2.55
N ASN A 825 -4.85 -45.87 -3.41
CA ASN A 825 -4.18 -47.10 -2.98
C ASN A 825 -2.70 -46.89 -2.54
N PHE A 826 -2.49 -46.28 -1.38
CA PHE A 826 -1.15 -46.10 -0.77
C PHE A 826 -0.41 -47.42 -0.48
N ARG A 827 -1.09 -48.57 -0.36
CA ARG A 827 -0.55 -49.90 0.02
C ARG A 827 0.15 -49.95 1.39
N ARG A 828 1.39 -49.43 1.45
CA ARG A 828 2.25 -49.30 2.65
C ARG A 828 2.88 -47.90 2.77
N ARG A 829 2.56 -47.00 1.85
CA ARG A 829 2.98 -45.59 1.84
C ARG A 829 2.14 -44.76 2.81
N HIS A 830 2.60 -43.54 3.08
CA HIS A 830 1.91 -42.53 3.88
C HIS A 830 2.07 -41.15 3.25
N LEU A 831 1.13 -40.25 3.54
CA LEU A 831 1.28 -38.80 3.37
C LEU A 831 1.14 -38.12 4.73
N ASP A 832 2.11 -37.28 5.07
CA ASP A 832 2.04 -36.41 6.24
C ASP A 832 1.78 -34.98 5.75
N ILE A 833 0.56 -34.50 5.98
CA ILE A 833 0.05 -33.23 5.44
C ILE A 833 0.14 -32.16 6.52
N TYR A 834 0.96 -31.15 6.28
CA TYR A 834 1.18 -29.99 7.14
C TYR A 834 0.47 -28.78 6.52
N ILE A 835 -0.52 -28.24 7.22
CA ILE A 835 -1.14 -26.96 6.88
C ILE A 835 -0.29 -25.86 7.52
N VAL A 836 0.32 -25.01 6.69
CA VAL A 836 1.35 -24.06 7.09
C VAL A 836 0.75 -22.68 7.34
N HIS A 837 0.91 -22.21 8.58
CA HIS A 837 0.52 -20.89 9.06
C HIS A 837 1.79 -20.07 9.36
N TYR A 838 1.76 -18.74 9.23
CA TYR A 838 2.97 -17.92 9.33
C TYR A 838 3.24 -17.38 10.75
N HIS A 839 2.18 -17.04 11.50
CA HIS A 839 2.30 -16.48 12.86
C HIS A 839 1.34 -17.13 13.86
N THR A 840 0.07 -17.28 13.49
CA THR A 840 -0.98 -17.91 14.28
C THR A 840 -1.82 -18.83 13.39
N VAL A 841 -2.47 -19.83 13.97
CA VAL A 841 -3.49 -20.63 13.28
C VAL A 841 -4.81 -19.86 13.37
N PRO A 842 -5.46 -19.47 12.26
CA PRO A 842 -6.75 -18.78 12.34
C PRO A 842 -7.87 -19.71 12.82
N THR A 843 -8.91 -19.18 13.45
CA THR A 843 -9.96 -19.99 14.11
C THR A 843 -10.76 -20.89 13.16
N ALA A 844 -10.82 -20.59 11.86
CA ALA A 844 -11.37 -21.50 10.86
C ALA A 844 -10.54 -22.80 10.67
N PHE A 845 -9.27 -22.79 11.09
CA PHE A 845 -8.29 -23.88 10.90
C PHE A 845 -7.89 -24.61 12.18
N GLU A 846 -8.05 -24.01 13.38
CA GLU A 846 -7.65 -24.60 14.68
C GLU A 846 -8.01 -26.09 14.79
N ASP A 847 -9.29 -26.41 14.64
CA ASP A 847 -9.84 -27.78 14.73
C ASP A 847 -9.71 -28.60 13.43
N LEU A 848 -9.30 -28.02 12.29
CA LEU A 848 -9.35 -28.67 10.97
C LEU A 848 -8.52 -29.97 10.94
N ALA A 849 -7.27 -29.92 11.41
CA ALA A 849 -6.40 -31.09 11.45
C ALA A 849 -6.96 -32.19 12.38
N SER A 850 -7.51 -31.79 13.54
CA SER A 850 -8.15 -32.70 14.50
C SER A 850 -9.35 -33.42 13.87
N ARG A 851 -10.32 -32.66 13.32
CA ARG A 851 -11.51 -33.20 12.63
C ARG A 851 -11.13 -34.13 11.48
N LEU A 852 -10.09 -33.79 10.70
CA LEU A 852 -9.63 -34.62 9.60
C LEU A 852 -9.03 -35.94 10.09
N ASN A 853 -8.12 -35.92 11.07
CA ASN A 853 -7.57 -37.14 11.64
C ASN A 853 -8.64 -38.05 12.26
N THR A 854 -9.67 -37.48 12.92
CA THR A 854 -10.84 -38.23 13.38
C THR A 854 -11.58 -38.87 12.19
N LYS A 855 -11.91 -38.11 11.14
CA LYS A 855 -12.58 -38.63 9.93
C LYS A 855 -11.75 -39.66 9.14
N LEU A 856 -10.43 -39.64 9.26
CA LEU A 856 -9.50 -40.61 8.67
C LEU A 856 -9.29 -41.86 9.55
N SER A 857 -9.87 -41.90 10.75
CA SER A 857 -9.82 -43.05 11.68
C SER A 857 -11.06 -43.95 11.62
N LEU A 858 -12.11 -43.51 10.91
CA LEU A 858 -13.44 -44.13 10.78
C LEU A 858 -13.64 -44.84 9.44
#